data_AF-A0A0C2CLV8-F1
#
_entry.id   AF-A0A0C2CLV8-F1
#
_cell.length_a   1.000
_cell.length_b   1.000
_cell.length_c   1.000
_cell.angle_alpha   90.00
_cell.angle_beta   90.00
_cell.angle_gamma   90.00
#
_symmetry.space_group_name_H-M   'P 1'
#
loop_
_entity.id
_entity.type
_entity.pdbx_description
1 polymer ?
#
loop_
_entity_poly.entity_id
_entity_poly.type
_entity_poly.pdbx_seq_one_letter_code
_entity_poly.pdbx_strand_id
1 'polypeptide(L)'
;MVYSALSEYAFVRKDSDIPPDIAICMLYIDNALSMRALQEMMSADSEHKSASGAGGHKTLLYGHAVQLKHVQSEMYLACLSSCSSNDKLAFDVGVQETNEGEACWWTIHPASKQRSEGEKVRVGDDVILVSVATERYLLGFEGYVFGNDVMRLFHGNDECLTIPENWSEHPQHNMVIYEGGAAVNQARSLWRIELIRMKWHGAMVGWEQLFRIKHITSGRYLGVIENAVQLYHKDKADFDLTAFVMCQNKDPKKQMLDEKEEEGMGAATIQYGETNAFIQHVKTQLWMSYQTSEVTKKGLGKVEEKKAVALKDGHMDDCYTFFMALEEESKSARVIRKCSSVLNRFLKGIDALQNEGHHSADWARVDLNEVLKLMEDLIEYFSQPSDEQDFEEKQTRFRALRSRQDLFQEEGVLNMILDTIDKFSQMEALPDFAGLIGEETHMMWEEIATYLYLLVAAMIKGNHYNCAQFAAAQRLDWLFGRLSNPQSAEGILDVLYCVLTESPEALNMINEGHIRSVISLLEKVGRDPKVLDVLSSLCEGNGMAVRSSQNLITAYLLPGKDLLLQTAMRDHLYHKDKADFDLTAFVMCQNKDPKKQMLDEKEEEGMGAATIQYGETNAFIQHVKTQLWMSYQTSEVTKKGLGKVEEKKAVALKDGHMDDCYTFFMALEEESKSARVIRKCSSVLNRFLKGIDALQNEGHHSADWARVDLNEVLKLMEDLIEYFSQPSDEQDFEEKQTRFRALRSRQDLFQEEGVLNMILDTIDKFSQMEALPDFAGLIGEETHMMWEEIATYLYLLVAAMIKGNHYNCAQFAAAQRLDWLFGRLSNPQSAEGMESSRQLFAGIFFLFCC
;
A
#
# COMPACT_ATOMS: atom_id res chain seq x y z
N MET A 1 -11.13 9.71 -29.38
CA MET A 1 -10.12 8.66 -29.08
C MET A 1 -10.04 7.68 -30.24
N VAL A 2 -8.90 7.65 -30.91
CA VAL A 2 -8.25 6.57 -31.69
C VAL A 2 -8.98 5.25 -31.89
N TYR A 3 -9.45 4.97 -33.12
CA TYR A 3 -9.58 3.60 -33.70
C TYR A 3 -9.41 3.62 -35.22
N SER A 4 -8.16 3.51 -35.67
CA SER A 4 -7.83 3.17 -37.07
C SER A 4 -6.35 2.79 -37.16
N ALA A 5 -6.00 1.61 -36.66
CA ALA A 5 -4.90 0.78 -37.18
C ALA A 5 -4.70 -0.42 -36.25
N LEU A 6 -5.43 -1.50 -36.53
CA LEU A 6 -4.99 -2.89 -36.33
C LEU A 6 -5.73 -3.70 -37.41
N SER A 7 -5.46 -3.35 -38.67
CA SER A 7 -5.82 -4.21 -39.79
C SER A 7 -4.81 -5.34 -39.87
N GLU A 8 -5.08 -6.43 -39.16
CA GLU A 8 -4.76 -7.81 -39.54
C GLU A 8 -4.94 -8.72 -38.31
N TYR A 9 -6.18 -9.05 -37.93
CA TYR A 9 -6.47 -10.37 -37.37
C TYR A 9 -7.88 -10.79 -37.75
N ALA A 10 -7.91 -11.95 -38.41
CA ALA A 10 -9.05 -12.72 -38.90
C ALA A 10 -9.87 -12.08 -40.05
N PHE A 11 -9.78 -12.73 -41.21
CA PHE A 11 -10.92 -12.87 -42.14
C PHE A 11 -12.15 -13.33 -41.36
N VAL A 12 -12.89 -12.41 -40.74
CA VAL A 12 -14.25 -12.68 -40.30
C VAL A 12 -15.10 -12.57 -41.55
N ARG A 13 -15.67 -13.71 -41.92
CA ARG A 13 -16.73 -13.82 -42.92
C ARG A 13 -17.75 -12.70 -42.71
N LYS A 14 -18.34 -12.30 -43.83
CA LYS A 14 -19.54 -11.48 -43.96
C LYS A 14 -20.72 -12.09 -43.16
N ASP A 15 -20.67 -12.06 -41.84
CA ASP A 15 -21.77 -12.45 -40.97
C ASP A 15 -22.09 -11.24 -40.08
N SER A 16 -23.10 -10.49 -40.50
CA SER A 16 -23.82 -9.46 -39.74
C SER A 16 -24.41 -9.97 -38.41
N ASP A 17 -24.34 -11.28 -38.16
CA ASP A 17 -25.15 -11.95 -37.15
C ASP A 17 -24.44 -12.10 -35.79
N ILE A 18 -23.11 -11.99 -35.71
CA ILE A 18 -22.36 -12.20 -34.44
C ILE A 18 -21.54 -10.95 -34.06
N PRO A 19 -21.80 -10.30 -32.91
CA PRO A 19 -21.09 -9.09 -32.48
C PRO A 19 -19.58 -9.29 -32.17
N PRO A 20 -18.67 -8.38 -32.55
CA PRO A 20 -17.23 -8.43 -32.19
C PRO A 20 -16.93 -8.02 -30.73
N ASP A 21 -15.69 -8.23 -30.24
CA ASP A 21 -15.22 -7.87 -28.88
C ASP A 21 -14.17 -6.74 -28.93
N ILE A 22 -14.28 -5.71 -28.08
CA ILE A 22 -13.61 -4.40 -28.26
C ILE A 22 -12.95 -3.90 -26.95
N ALA A 23 -12.29 -4.78 -26.18
CA ALA A 23 -11.45 -4.40 -25.02
C ALA A 23 -10.21 -3.55 -25.38
N ILE A 24 -10.13 -3.05 -26.60
CA ILE A 24 -8.88 -2.73 -27.26
C ILE A 24 -8.49 -1.26 -26.96
N CYS A 25 -9.38 -0.37 -26.46
CA CYS A 25 -9.35 1.10 -26.71
C CYS A 25 -8.58 2.04 -25.78
N MET A 26 -7.70 1.55 -24.91
CA MET A 26 -7.09 2.40 -23.87
C MET A 26 -5.82 3.12 -24.37
N LEU A 27 -5.62 4.38 -23.94
CA LEU A 27 -4.40 5.17 -24.17
C LEU A 27 -3.78 5.58 -22.83
N TYR A 28 -2.45 5.70 -22.77
CA TYR A 28 -1.69 6.26 -21.65
C TYR A 28 -0.75 7.38 -22.15
N ILE A 29 -0.33 8.29 -21.26
CA ILE A 29 0.65 9.33 -21.60
C ILE A 29 2.04 8.70 -21.51
N ASP A 30 2.73 8.59 -22.64
CA ASP A 30 4.08 8.03 -22.72
C ASP A 30 5.13 9.09 -22.44
N ASN A 31 4.94 10.31 -22.96
CA ASN A 31 5.81 11.46 -22.71
C ASN A 31 5.04 12.76 -22.53
N ALA A 32 5.61 13.67 -21.74
CA ALA A 32 5.15 15.04 -21.58
C ALA A 32 6.36 16.00 -21.52
N LEU A 33 6.38 17.01 -22.39
CA LEU A 33 7.46 17.98 -22.53
C LEU A 33 6.89 19.40 -22.63
N SER A 34 7.69 20.40 -22.25
CA SER A 34 7.41 21.77 -22.65
C SER A 34 7.64 21.93 -24.16
N MET A 35 6.94 22.88 -24.80
CA MET A 35 7.11 23.12 -26.24
C MET A 35 8.56 23.44 -26.63
N ARG A 36 9.33 24.10 -25.75
CA ARG A 36 10.76 24.36 -25.98
C ARG A 36 11.59 23.09 -25.93
N ALA A 37 11.35 22.25 -24.93
CA ALA A 37 12.05 20.97 -24.81
C ALA A 37 11.71 20.02 -25.96
N LEU A 38 10.47 20.05 -26.46
CA LEU A 38 10.08 19.34 -27.67
C LEU A 38 10.85 19.87 -28.89
N GLN A 39 10.90 21.18 -29.10
CA GLN A 39 11.67 21.77 -30.21
C GLN A 39 13.17 21.44 -30.15
N GLU A 40 13.76 21.44 -28.96
CA GLU A 40 15.16 21.05 -28.73
C GLU A 40 15.37 19.55 -29.02
N MET A 41 14.46 18.68 -28.56
CA MET A 41 14.50 17.24 -28.87
C MET A 41 14.42 16.99 -30.38
N MET A 42 13.59 17.77 -31.08
CA MET A 42 13.37 17.60 -32.51
C MET A 42 14.50 18.16 -33.39
N SER A 43 15.38 18.99 -32.82
CA SER A 43 16.53 19.58 -33.51
C SER A 43 17.87 18.89 -33.21
N ALA A 44 17.88 17.87 -32.35
CA ALA A 44 19.07 17.07 -32.06
C ALA A 44 19.28 15.97 -33.11
N ASP A 45 20.48 15.92 -33.73
CA ASP A 45 20.88 14.86 -34.66
C ASP A 45 20.92 13.49 -33.96
N SER A 46 20.53 12.44 -34.70
CA SER A 46 20.12 11.11 -34.23
C SER A 46 21.13 10.30 -33.41
N GLU A 47 22.32 10.81 -33.11
CA GLU A 47 23.35 10.13 -32.31
C GLU A 47 23.27 10.43 -30.79
N HIS A 48 22.38 11.32 -30.35
CA HIS A 48 22.13 11.61 -28.92
C HIS A 48 20.66 11.46 -28.50
N LYS A 49 19.92 10.49 -29.06
CA LYS A 49 18.56 10.12 -28.58
C LYS A 49 18.55 9.32 -27.26
N SER A 50 19.50 9.57 -26.37
CA SER A 50 19.56 8.96 -25.03
C SER A 50 20.06 9.95 -23.98
N ALA A 51 19.42 11.11 -23.86
CA ALA A 51 19.53 11.96 -22.67
C ALA A 51 18.49 13.10 -22.70
N SER A 52 17.25 12.82 -22.26
CA SER A 52 16.37 13.80 -21.56
C SER A 52 15.02 13.22 -21.11
N GLY A 53 14.84 11.89 -21.12
CA GLY A 53 13.71 11.23 -20.47
C GLY A 53 13.98 11.07 -18.97
N ALA A 54 13.90 12.16 -18.20
CA ALA A 54 13.76 12.06 -16.75
C ALA A 54 12.49 11.22 -16.46
N GLY A 55 12.71 9.93 -16.16
CA GLY A 55 11.70 8.98 -15.71
C GLY A 55 11.25 9.32 -14.29
N GLY A 56 10.34 10.27 -14.20
CA GLY A 56 9.64 10.64 -12.98
C GLY A 56 8.22 11.07 -13.35
N HIS A 57 7.29 10.93 -12.41
CA HIS A 57 5.92 11.43 -12.52
C HIS A 57 5.95 12.95 -12.72
N LYS A 58 5.95 13.39 -13.99
CA LYS A 58 5.89 14.82 -14.32
C LYS A 58 4.44 15.26 -14.20
N THR A 59 4.19 16.26 -13.36
CA THR A 59 2.89 16.92 -13.35
C THR A 59 2.64 17.56 -14.70
N LEU A 60 1.51 17.23 -15.29
CA LEU A 60 1.09 17.80 -16.56
C LEU A 60 0.67 19.26 -16.35
N LEU A 61 1.18 20.16 -17.20
CA LEU A 61 0.82 21.57 -17.18
C LEU A 61 0.11 21.93 -18.48
N TYR A 62 -0.83 22.87 -18.42
CA TYR A 62 -1.34 23.54 -19.60
C TYR A 62 -0.18 24.20 -20.36
N GLY A 63 -0.08 23.93 -21.66
CA GLY A 63 1.01 24.34 -22.54
C GLY A 63 2.08 23.28 -22.78
N HIS A 64 2.00 22.13 -22.10
CA HIS A 64 2.83 20.98 -22.42
C HIS A 64 2.37 20.29 -23.71
N ALA A 65 3.34 19.71 -24.42
CA ALA A 65 3.13 18.75 -25.48
C ALA A 65 3.20 17.33 -24.91
N VAL A 66 2.25 16.48 -25.29
CA VAL A 66 2.17 15.08 -24.85
C VAL A 66 2.19 14.11 -26.02
N GLN A 67 2.73 12.92 -25.74
CA GLN A 67 2.56 11.73 -26.57
C GLN A 67 1.61 10.76 -25.88
N LEU A 68 0.60 10.33 -26.62
CA LEU A 68 -0.40 9.37 -26.17
C LEU A 68 -0.12 8.03 -26.84
N LYS A 69 -0.03 6.95 -26.06
CA LYS A 69 0.30 5.61 -26.55
C LYS A 69 -0.77 4.61 -26.17
N HIS A 70 -1.08 3.71 -27.08
CA HIS A 70 -2.17 2.78 -26.96
C HIS A 70 -1.76 1.54 -26.16
N VAL A 71 -2.51 1.23 -25.10
CA VAL A 71 -2.17 0.22 -24.08
C VAL A 71 -2.02 -1.18 -24.66
N GLN A 72 -2.81 -1.55 -25.67
CA GLN A 72 -2.77 -2.91 -26.21
C GLN A 72 -1.79 -3.06 -27.38
N SER A 73 -1.65 -2.02 -28.20
CA SER A 73 -0.85 -2.09 -29.43
C SER A 73 0.51 -1.44 -29.30
N GLU A 74 0.77 -0.74 -28.20
CA GLU A 74 1.99 0.03 -27.96
C GLU A 74 2.31 1.04 -29.08
N MET A 75 1.27 1.53 -29.79
CA MET A 75 1.42 2.51 -30.87
C MET A 75 1.04 3.92 -30.43
N TYR A 76 1.67 4.94 -31.04
CA TYR A 76 1.47 6.36 -30.71
C TYR A 76 0.31 6.96 -31.48
N LEU A 77 -0.53 7.73 -30.80
CA LEU A 77 -1.60 8.52 -31.40
C LEU A 77 -1.02 9.67 -32.23
N ALA A 78 -1.32 9.71 -33.53
CA ALA A 78 -0.81 10.69 -34.47
C ALA A 78 -1.90 11.32 -35.36
N CYS A 79 -1.66 12.57 -35.76
CA CYS A 79 -2.39 13.24 -36.83
C CYS A 79 -1.88 12.73 -38.19
N LEU A 80 -2.76 12.13 -38.98
CA LEU A 80 -2.45 11.55 -40.27
C LEU A 80 -2.54 12.59 -41.39
N SER A 81 -1.85 12.33 -42.50
CA SER A 81 -1.93 13.16 -43.70
C SER A 81 -3.17 12.87 -44.57
N SER A 82 -3.96 11.86 -44.21
CA SER A 82 -5.23 11.55 -44.86
C SER A 82 -6.35 12.44 -44.34
N CYS A 83 -7.39 12.64 -45.14
CA CYS A 83 -8.59 13.37 -44.77
C CYS A 83 -9.82 12.61 -45.28
N SER A 84 -10.65 12.14 -44.36
CA SER A 84 -11.93 11.47 -44.62
C SER A 84 -13.12 12.43 -44.59
N SER A 85 -12.92 13.69 -44.21
CA SER A 85 -13.96 14.71 -44.07
C SER A 85 -14.14 15.56 -45.34
N ASN A 86 -15.36 16.09 -45.53
CA ASN A 86 -15.65 17.09 -46.56
C ASN A 86 -15.04 18.48 -46.25
N ASP A 87 -14.55 18.68 -45.02
CA ASP A 87 -13.76 19.86 -44.66
C ASP A 87 -12.32 19.72 -45.17
N LYS A 88 -11.94 20.57 -46.13
CA LYS A 88 -10.61 20.59 -46.74
C LYS A 88 -9.48 20.90 -45.76
N LEU A 89 -9.81 21.31 -44.53
CA LEU A 89 -8.85 21.63 -43.47
C LEU A 89 -8.77 20.56 -42.38
N ALA A 90 -9.59 19.50 -42.46
CA ALA A 90 -9.57 18.41 -41.51
C ALA A 90 -8.50 17.37 -41.86
N PHE A 91 -7.93 16.74 -40.83
CA PHE A 91 -6.98 15.65 -40.94
C PHE A 91 -7.49 14.48 -40.11
N ASP A 92 -7.28 13.27 -40.59
CA ASP A 92 -7.64 12.07 -39.84
C ASP A 92 -6.68 11.87 -38.67
N VAL A 93 -7.16 11.20 -37.63
CA VAL A 93 -6.39 10.88 -36.44
C VAL A 93 -6.27 9.35 -36.34
N GLY A 94 -5.05 8.84 -36.19
CA GLY A 94 -4.76 7.40 -36.18
C GLY A 94 -3.62 7.05 -35.23
N VAL A 95 -3.11 5.82 -35.32
CA VAL A 95 -1.91 5.40 -34.58
C VAL A 95 -0.77 5.02 -35.51
N GLN A 96 0.45 5.27 -35.07
CA GLN A 96 1.69 4.93 -35.76
C GLN A 96 2.65 4.22 -34.81
N GLU A 97 3.41 3.26 -35.35
CA GLU A 97 4.47 2.55 -34.61
C GLU A 97 5.65 3.47 -34.28
N THR A 98 5.92 4.46 -35.15
CA THR A 98 7.06 5.37 -35.00
C THR A 98 6.71 6.57 -34.13
N ASN A 99 7.59 6.91 -33.20
CA ASN A 99 7.52 8.15 -32.40
C ASN A 99 8.26 9.33 -33.06
N GLU A 100 8.58 9.22 -34.35
CA GLU A 100 9.41 10.18 -35.06
C GLU A 100 8.55 11.29 -35.69
N GLY A 101 8.83 12.54 -35.31
CA GLY A 101 8.22 13.73 -35.91
C GLY A 101 7.02 14.30 -35.14
N GLU A 102 6.51 15.44 -35.61
CA GLU A 102 5.51 16.28 -34.92
C GLU A 102 4.11 15.66 -34.91
N ALA A 103 3.86 14.67 -35.77
CA ALA A 103 2.53 14.11 -36.00
C ALA A 103 1.95 13.43 -34.75
N CYS A 104 2.81 12.85 -33.90
CA CYS A 104 2.42 12.14 -32.68
C CYS A 104 2.36 13.01 -31.42
N TRP A 105 2.53 14.33 -31.55
CA TRP A 105 2.55 15.28 -30.44
C TRP A 105 1.30 16.16 -30.40
N TRP A 106 0.78 16.36 -29.19
CA TRP A 106 -0.43 17.13 -28.92
C TRP A 106 -0.18 18.15 -27.81
N THR A 107 -0.40 19.44 -28.05
CA THR A 107 -0.37 20.45 -26.97
C THR A 107 -1.68 20.49 -26.22
N ILE A 108 -1.59 20.66 -24.90
CA ILE A 108 -2.74 20.72 -24.00
C ILE A 108 -3.03 22.16 -23.64
N HIS A 109 -4.23 22.63 -23.96
CA HIS A 109 -4.69 23.99 -23.66
C HIS A 109 -5.94 23.96 -22.77
N PRO A 110 -6.14 24.97 -21.91
CA PRO A 110 -7.34 25.06 -21.08
C PRO A 110 -8.56 25.39 -21.95
N ALA A 111 -9.67 24.67 -21.76
CA ALA A 111 -10.89 24.90 -22.53
C ALA A 111 -11.63 26.19 -22.13
N SER A 112 -11.44 26.65 -20.90
CA SER A 112 -12.09 27.84 -20.34
C SER A 112 -11.10 28.81 -19.70
N LYS A 113 -11.53 30.04 -19.46
CA LYS A 113 -10.75 31.07 -18.74
C LYS A 113 -10.59 30.78 -17.23
N GLN A 114 -11.13 29.66 -16.73
CA GLN A 114 -10.93 29.26 -15.32
C GLN A 114 -9.53 28.68 -15.06
N ARG A 115 -8.83 28.25 -16.12
CA ARG A 115 -7.46 27.75 -16.07
C ARG A 115 -6.58 28.58 -16.99
N SER A 116 -5.29 28.61 -16.68
CA SER A 116 -4.29 29.36 -17.42
C SER A 116 -3.13 28.48 -17.88
N GLU A 117 -2.46 28.88 -18.95
CA GLU A 117 -1.18 28.28 -19.37
C GLU A 117 -0.17 28.25 -18.21
N GLY A 118 0.49 27.10 -18.03
CA GLY A 118 1.42 26.84 -16.94
C GLY A 118 0.77 26.35 -15.63
N GLU A 119 -0.55 26.31 -15.51
CA GLU A 119 -1.24 25.68 -14.38
C GLU A 119 -1.23 24.15 -14.50
N LYS A 120 -1.31 23.45 -13.37
CA LYS A 120 -1.41 21.99 -13.32
C LYS A 120 -2.76 21.53 -13.88
N VAL A 121 -2.74 20.57 -14.80
CA VAL A 121 -3.94 19.89 -15.29
C VAL A 121 -4.45 18.96 -14.18
N ARG A 122 -5.69 19.14 -13.76
CA ARG A 122 -6.33 18.31 -12.73
C ARG A 122 -7.16 17.20 -13.35
N VAL A 123 -7.42 16.16 -12.56
CA VAL A 123 -8.34 15.09 -12.95
C VAL A 123 -9.73 15.70 -13.19
N GLY A 124 -10.29 15.46 -14.37
CA GLY A 124 -11.60 15.98 -14.78
C GLY A 124 -11.60 17.42 -15.28
N ASP A 125 -10.44 18.05 -15.49
CA ASP A 125 -10.38 19.34 -16.18
C ASP A 125 -10.70 19.19 -17.68
N ASP A 126 -11.46 20.14 -18.23
CA ASP A 126 -11.73 20.23 -19.66
C ASP A 126 -10.47 20.70 -20.41
N VAL A 127 -10.01 19.89 -21.37
CA VAL A 127 -8.77 20.13 -22.12
C VAL A 127 -9.02 20.22 -23.62
N ILE A 128 -8.30 21.13 -24.26
CA ILE A 128 -8.23 21.23 -25.71
C ILE A 128 -6.88 20.64 -26.13
N LEU A 129 -6.90 19.55 -26.91
CA LEU A 129 -5.70 19.02 -27.54
C LEU A 129 -5.51 19.65 -28.91
N VAL A 130 -4.32 20.15 -29.20
CA VAL A 130 -3.97 20.72 -30.51
C VAL A 130 -2.80 19.95 -31.09
N SER A 131 -2.93 19.46 -32.32
CA SER A 131 -1.85 18.76 -33.01
C SER A 131 -0.67 19.70 -33.23
N VAL A 132 0.54 19.28 -32.83
CA VAL A 132 1.76 20.04 -33.07
C VAL A 132 2.04 20.17 -34.58
N ALA A 133 1.90 19.08 -35.33
CA ALA A 133 2.19 19.06 -36.77
C ALA A 133 1.27 19.94 -37.63
N THR A 134 0.03 20.15 -37.20
CA THR A 134 -1.00 20.79 -38.05
C THR A 134 -1.63 22.03 -37.43
N GLU A 135 -1.35 22.32 -36.15
CA GLU A 135 -2.01 23.36 -35.35
C GLU A 135 -3.54 23.25 -35.36
N ARG A 136 -4.06 22.02 -35.52
CA ARG A 136 -5.49 21.74 -35.55
C ARG A 136 -5.96 21.14 -34.23
N TYR A 137 -7.16 21.57 -33.82
CA TYR A 137 -7.83 21.02 -32.66
C TYR A 137 -8.18 19.55 -32.88
N LEU A 138 -7.88 18.72 -31.89
CA LEU A 138 -8.56 17.46 -31.71
C LEU A 138 -9.97 17.80 -31.23
N LEU A 139 -10.92 17.79 -32.15
CA LEU A 139 -12.32 17.99 -31.81
C LEU A 139 -12.82 16.73 -31.08
N GLY A 140 -12.79 16.77 -29.75
CA GLY A 140 -13.65 15.94 -28.92
C GLY A 140 -15.04 16.55 -28.94
N PHE A 141 -16.02 15.84 -29.48
CA PHE A 141 -17.41 16.26 -29.35
C PHE A 141 -17.88 15.92 -27.94
N GLU A 142 -17.56 16.78 -26.97
CA GLU A 142 -18.15 16.70 -25.63
C GLU A 142 -19.67 16.87 -25.72
N GLY A 143 -20.40 16.05 -24.97
CA GLY A 143 -21.85 16.12 -24.87
C GLY A 143 -22.63 15.26 -25.86
N TYR A 144 -22.00 14.49 -26.74
CA TYR A 144 -22.71 13.61 -27.69
C TYR A 144 -22.44 12.12 -27.47
N VAL A 145 -23.42 11.28 -27.83
CA VAL A 145 -23.35 9.83 -27.68
C VAL A 145 -22.49 9.21 -28.78
N PHE A 146 -21.49 8.41 -28.38
CA PHE A 146 -20.68 7.60 -29.29
C PHE A 146 -21.04 6.13 -29.24
N GLY A 147 -20.74 5.42 -30.33
CA GLY A 147 -20.77 3.97 -30.35
C GLY A 147 -19.80 3.38 -29.33
N ASN A 148 -20.25 2.36 -28.63
CA ASN A 148 -19.58 1.62 -27.56
C ASN A 148 -19.49 2.35 -26.21
N ASP A 149 -20.05 3.54 -26.10
CA ASP A 149 -20.21 4.21 -24.82
C ASP A 149 -21.04 3.34 -23.87
N VAL A 150 -20.65 3.36 -22.59
CA VAL A 150 -21.41 2.75 -21.51
C VAL A 150 -22.23 3.85 -20.86
N MET A 151 -23.54 3.65 -20.81
CA MET A 151 -24.50 4.68 -20.45
C MET A 151 -25.74 4.09 -19.76
N ARG A 152 -26.50 4.98 -19.14
CA ARG A 152 -27.85 4.70 -18.65
C ARG A 152 -28.87 5.27 -19.62
N LEU A 153 -29.93 4.49 -19.86
CA LEU A 153 -31.07 4.89 -20.68
C LEU A 153 -32.21 5.25 -19.74
N PHE A 154 -32.52 6.53 -19.62
CA PHE A 154 -33.65 7.02 -18.82
C PHE A 154 -34.92 7.05 -19.66
N HIS A 155 -36.02 6.66 -19.05
CA HIS A 155 -37.37 6.66 -19.56
C HIS A 155 -38.24 7.55 -18.65
N GLY A 156 -38.98 8.49 -19.22
CA GLY A 156 -39.94 9.30 -18.44
C GLY A 156 -39.31 10.17 -17.34
N ASN A 157 -38.19 10.84 -17.65
CA ASN A 157 -37.37 11.71 -16.79
C ASN A 157 -36.68 11.06 -15.57
N ASP A 158 -37.33 10.13 -14.85
CA ASP A 158 -36.85 9.68 -13.53
C ASP A 158 -36.60 8.15 -13.40
N GLU A 159 -36.96 7.35 -14.40
CA GLU A 159 -36.78 5.89 -14.37
C GLU A 159 -35.68 5.46 -15.35
N CYS A 160 -34.85 4.49 -15.01
CA CYS A 160 -33.85 3.94 -15.94
C CYS A 160 -34.23 2.53 -16.41
N LEU A 161 -33.83 2.20 -17.64
CA LEU A 161 -33.91 0.84 -18.18
C LEU A 161 -32.95 -0.06 -17.39
N THR A 162 -33.44 -1.17 -16.86
CA THR A 162 -32.63 -2.10 -16.05
C THR A 162 -33.18 -3.53 -16.08
N ILE A 163 -32.53 -4.46 -15.38
CA ILE A 163 -33.04 -5.80 -15.12
C ILE A 163 -33.48 -5.95 -13.65
N PRO A 164 -34.45 -6.82 -13.34
CA PRO A 164 -34.81 -7.14 -11.95
C PRO A 164 -33.64 -7.72 -11.15
N GLU A 165 -33.61 -7.52 -9.84
CA GLU A 165 -32.60 -8.12 -8.94
C GLU A 165 -32.57 -9.66 -9.02
N ASN A 166 -33.72 -10.29 -9.25
CA ASN A 166 -33.86 -11.74 -9.38
C ASN A 166 -33.78 -12.24 -10.84
N TRP A 167 -33.21 -11.43 -11.74
CA TRP A 167 -33.07 -11.77 -13.15
C TRP A 167 -32.32 -13.09 -13.32
N SER A 168 -32.81 -13.92 -14.25
CA SER A 168 -32.11 -15.15 -14.64
C SER A 168 -32.42 -15.49 -16.09
N GLU A 169 -31.71 -16.49 -16.62
CA GLU A 169 -31.95 -17.00 -17.97
C GLU A 169 -33.29 -17.75 -18.12
N HIS A 170 -33.96 -18.04 -17.00
CA HIS A 170 -35.25 -18.70 -17.02
C HIS A 170 -36.25 -17.81 -17.77
N PRO A 171 -37.06 -18.35 -18.71
CA PRO A 171 -37.96 -17.53 -19.54
C PRO A 171 -38.91 -16.62 -18.75
N GLN A 172 -39.29 -17.02 -17.54
CA GLN A 172 -40.15 -16.23 -16.65
C GLN A 172 -39.43 -15.06 -15.97
N HIS A 173 -38.10 -15.08 -15.86
CA HIS A 173 -37.29 -14.06 -15.16
C HIS A 173 -36.40 -13.28 -16.13
N ASN A 174 -36.26 -13.73 -17.38
CA ASN A 174 -35.55 -13.03 -18.43
C ASN A 174 -36.41 -11.89 -18.98
N MET A 175 -36.54 -10.81 -18.21
CA MET A 175 -37.27 -9.61 -18.59
C MET A 175 -36.47 -8.36 -18.27
N VAL A 176 -36.80 -7.29 -18.98
CA VAL A 176 -36.25 -5.95 -18.77
C VAL A 176 -37.34 -5.05 -18.22
N ILE A 177 -36.99 -4.17 -17.30
CA ILE A 177 -37.93 -3.31 -16.55
C ILE A 177 -37.45 -1.85 -16.57
N TYR A 178 -38.33 -0.95 -16.17
CA TYR A 178 -37.96 0.41 -15.78
C TYR A 178 -38.05 0.54 -14.27
N GLU A 179 -37.00 1.11 -13.67
CA GLU A 179 -36.91 1.29 -12.23
C GLU A 179 -36.25 2.65 -11.92
N GLY A 180 -36.84 3.40 -11.00
CA GLY A 180 -36.24 4.64 -10.47
C GLY A 180 -35.46 4.40 -9.18
N GLY A 181 -35.02 5.48 -8.54
CA GLY A 181 -34.39 5.41 -7.22
C GLY A 181 -33.04 4.69 -7.23
N ALA A 182 -32.91 3.61 -6.46
CA ALA A 182 -31.63 2.92 -6.25
C ALA A 182 -31.03 2.35 -7.55
N ALA A 183 -31.87 1.83 -8.46
CA ALA A 183 -31.41 1.24 -9.72
C ALA A 183 -30.58 2.21 -10.57
N VAL A 184 -30.81 3.52 -10.43
CA VAL A 184 -30.09 4.58 -11.14
C VAL A 184 -28.60 4.62 -10.80
N ASN A 185 -28.19 4.14 -9.62
CA ASN A 185 -26.79 4.12 -9.22
C ASN A 185 -26.17 2.71 -9.28
N GLN A 186 -26.95 1.70 -9.68
CA GLN A 186 -26.52 0.30 -9.71
C GLN A 186 -25.96 -0.11 -11.08
N ALA A 187 -25.09 -1.13 -11.11
CA ALA A 187 -24.45 -1.58 -12.34
C ALA A 187 -25.43 -2.30 -13.29
N ARG A 188 -26.52 -2.87 -12.79
CA ARG A 188 -27.63 -3.46 -13.57
C ARG A 188 -28.40 -2.47 -14.45
N SER A 189 -28.15 -1.17 -14.33
CA SER A 189 -28.72 -0.14 -15.22
C SER A 189 -27.78 0.27 -16.36
N LEU A 190 -26.60 -0.37 -16.46
CA LEU A 190 -25.58 -0.01 -17.44
C LEU A 190 -25.74 -0.79 -18.75
N TRP A 191 -25.78 -0.03 -19.84
CA TRP A 191 -25.93 -0.53 -21.19
C TRP A 191 -24.85 0.04 -22.11
N ARG A 192 -24.56 -0.69 -23.18
CA ARG A 192 -23.70 -0.26 -24.27
C ARG A 192 -24.46 -0.24 -25.58
N ILE A 193 -24.29 0.83 -26.33
CA ILE A 193 -24.82 0.97 -27.69
C ILE A 193 -23.73 0.54 -28.67
N GLU A 194 -23.94 -0.58 -29.38
CA GLU A 194 -22.99 -1.09 -30.37
C GLU A 194 -23.56 -0.87 -31.78
N LEU A 195 -22.97 0.04 -32.57
CA LEU A 195 -23.42 0.32 -33.93
C LEU A 195 -23.24 -0.90 -34.84
N ILE A 196 -24.24 -1.22 -35.66
CA ILE A 196 -24.18 -2.35 -36.61
C ILE A 196 -23.49 -1.87 -37.89
N ARG A 197 -22.16 -1.80 -37.86
CA ARG A 197 -21.31 -1.44 -39.01
C ARG A 197 -19.93 -2.08 -38.92
N MET A 198 -19.29 -2.31 -40.07
CA MET A 198 -17.97 -2.97 -40.13
C MET A 198 -16.81 -2.01 -39.83
N LYS A 199 -16.92 -0.74 -40.24
CA LYS A 199 -15.96 0.34 -39.95
C LYS A 199 -16.65 1.38 -39.08
N TRP A 200 -15.88 2.15 -38.31
CA TRP A 200 -16.40 3.26 -37.50
C TRP A 200 -17.43 2.86 -36.43
N HIS A 201 -17.32 1.66 -35.85
CA HIS A 201 -18.24 1.20 -34.78
C HIS A 201 -18.24 2.11 -33.54
N GLY A 202 -17.21 2.95 -33.36
CA GLY A 202 -17.11 3.98 -32.32
C GLY A 202 -17.43 5.41 -32.78
N ALA A 203 -18.05 5.58 -33.95
CA ALA A 203 -18.52 6.88 -34.43
C ALA A 203 -19.65 7.43 -33.57
N MET A 204 -19.98 8.71 -33.77
CA MET A 204 -21.13 9.36 -33.15
C MET A 204 -22.41 8.63 -33.57
N VAL A 205 -23.29 8.42 -32.59
CA VAL A 205 -24.61 7.83 -32.85
C VAL A 205 -25.47 8.88 -33.53
N GLY A 206 -25.99 8.51 -34.69
CA GLY A 206 -26.89 9.31 -35.52
C GLY A 206 -28.34 8.85 -35.45
N TRP A 207 -29.26 9.74 -35.84
CA TRP A 207 -30.65 9.34 -36.13
C TRP A 207 -30.70 8.28 -37.23
N GLU A 208 -31.66 7.36 -37.12
CA GLU A 208 -31.93 6.30 -38.12
C GLU A 208 -30.74 5.37 -38.38
N GLN A 209 -29.69 5.39 -37.55
CA GLN A 209 -28.57 4.44 -37.61
C GLN A 209 -28.90 3.13 -36.88
N LEU A 210 -28.48 2.02 -37.47
CA LEU A 210 -28.67 0.68 -36.90
C LEU A 210 -27.71 0.43 -35.74
N PHE A 211 -28.22 -0.04 -34.60
CA PHE A 211 -27.42 -0.41 -33.43
C PHE A 211 -28.02 -1.59 -32.67
N ARG A 212 -27.20 -2.20 -31.82
CA ARG A 212 -27.58 -3.18 -30.79
C ARG A 212 -27.44 -2.55 -29.40
N ILE A 213 -28.24 -3.02 -28.46
CA ILE A 213 -28.14 -2.64 -27.04
C ILE A 213 -27.62 -3.84 -26.26
N LYS A 214 -26.51 -3.68 -25.55
CA LYS A 214 -25.87 -4.73 -24.75
C LYS A 214 -25.90 -4.38 -23.28
N HIS A 215 -26.38 -5.29 -22.45
CA HIS A 215 -26.33 -5.16 -21.00
C HIS A 215 -24.93 -5.50 -20.48
N ILE A 216 -24.33 -4.64 -19.64
CA ILE A 216 -22.93 -4.80 -19.24
C ILE A 216 -22.74 -5.97 -18.28
N THR A 217 -23.50 -6.04 -17.19
CA THR A 217 -23.24 -7.03 -16.12
C THR A 217 -23.65 -8.45 -16.53
N SER A 218 -24.68 -8.60 -17.37
CA SER A 218 -25.05 -9.93 -17.92
C SER A 218 -24.33 -10.27 -19.22
N GLY A 219 -23.84 -9.27 -19.95
CA GLY A 219 -23.16 -9.46 -21.23
C GLY A 219 -24.04 -9.85 -22.40
N ARG A 220 -25.35 -9.68 -22.25
CA ARG A 220 -26.37 -10.13 -23.20
C ARG A 220 -26.94 -8.96 -23.98
N TYR A 221 -27.51 -9.27 -25.14
CA TYR A 221 -28.10 -8.30 -26.04
C TYR A 221 -29.60 -8.20 -25.81
N LEU A 222 -30.11 -6.97 -25.80
CA LEU A 222 -31.53 -6.70 -25.82
C LEU A 222 -32.11 -7.18 -27.16
N GLY A 223 -33.19 -7.93 -27.10
CA GLY A 223 -33.89 -8.39 -28.29
C GLY A 223 -35.39 -8.39 -28.12
N VAL A 224 -36.10 -8.33 -29.26
CA VAL A 224 -37.55 -8.28 -29.32
C VAL A 224 -38.09 -9.49 -30.07
N ILE A 225 -38.89 -10.31 -29.38
CA ILE A 225 -39.68 -11.38 -29.99
C ILE A 225 -41.15 -11.09 -29.70
N GLU A 226 -41.96 -11.00 -30.76
CA GLU A 226 -43.34 -10.53 -30.67
C GLU A 226 -43.38 -9.16 -29.96
N ASN A 227 -43.96 -9.09 -28.76
CA ASN A 227 -44.02 -7.87 -27.95
C ASN A 227 -43.06 -7.92 -26.74
N ALA A 228 -42.35 -9.04 -26.53
CA ALA A 228 -41.52 -9.25 -25.36
C ALA A 228 -40.10 -8.72 -25.59
N VAL A 229 -39.63 -7.91 -24.63
CA VAL A 229 -38.26 -7.41 -24.56
C VAL A 229 -37.47 -8.27 -23.58
N GLN A 230 -36.43 -8.96 -24.06
CA GLN A 230 -35.65 -9.93 -23.28
C GLN A 230 -34.15 -9.85 -23.62
N LEU A 231 -33.31 -10.52 -22.82
CA LEU A 231 -31.87 -10.57 -23.02
C LEU A 231 -31.40 -11.91 -23.62
N TYR A 232 -30.59 -11.83 -24.68
CA TYR A 232 -30.10 -12.98 -25.44
C TYR A 232 -28.58 -13.09 -25.40
N HIS A 233 -28.09 -14.33 -25.36
CA HIS A 233 -26.66 -14.59 -25.49
C HIS A 233 -26.15 -14.15 -26.87
N LYS A 234 -24.87 -13.78 -26.95
CA LYS A 234 -24.21 -13.33 -28.19
C LYS A 234 -24.47 -14.28 -29.37
N ASP A 235 -24.47 -15.59 -29.14
CA ASP A 235 -24.65 -16.60 -30.21
C ASP A 235 -26.08 -16.67 -30.77
N LYS A 236 -27.04 -16.02 -30.10
CA LYS A 236 -28.45 -15.94 -30.51
C LYS A 236 -28.86 -14.51 -30.87
N ALA A 237 -27.93 -13.55 -30.80
CA ALA A 237 -28.19 -12.12 -30.98
C ALA A 237 -28.07 -11.72 -32.46
N ASP A 238 -28.85 -12.37 -33.33
CA ASP A 238 -28.87 -12.07 -34.75
C ASP A 238 -29.44 -10.68 -35.05
N PHE A 239 -29.29 -10.23 -36.31
CA PHE A 239 -29.77 -8.93 -36.74
C PHE A 239 -31.29 -8.75 -36.54
N ASP A 240 -32.09 -9.74 -36.93
CA ASP A 240 -33.55 -9.67 -36.89
C ASP A 240 -34.09 -9.54 -35.46
N LEU A 241 -33.37 -10.08 -34.48
CA LEU A 241 -33.75 -10.05 -33.08
C LEU A 241 -33.30 -8.79 -32.33
N THR A 242 -32.16 -8.21 -32.71
CA THR A 242 -31.41 -7.25 -31.87
C THR A 242 -31.11 -5.91 -32.53
N ALA A 243 -31.56 -5.68 -33.76
CA ALA A 243 -31.36 -4.41 -34.46
C ALA A 243 -32.41 -3.37 -34.07
N PHE A 244 -31.93 -2.21 -33.63
CA PHE A 244 -32.73 -1.04 -33.27
C PHE A 244 -32.29 0.21 -34.04
N VAL A 245 -33.16 1.21 -34.08
CA VAL A 245 -32.89 2.56 -34.59
C VAL A 245 -33.41 3.63 -33.63
N MET A 246 -32.71 4.78 -33.61
CA MET A 246 -33.15 5.96 -32.87
C MET A 246 -33.91 6.89 -33.80
N CYS A 247 -35.07 7.36 -33.36
CA CYS A 247 -35.95 8.24 -34.12
C CYS A 247 -36.28 9.50 -33.32
N GLN A 248 -36.42 10.63 -34.03
CA GLN A 248 -36.84 11.90 -33.42
C GLN A 248 -38.32 11.92 -33.05
N ASN A 249 -39.14 11.17 -33.79
CA ASN A 249 -40.57 11.07 -33.60
C ASN A 249 -41.09 9.71 -34.09
N LYS A 250 -42.37 9.43 -33.85
CA LYS A 250 -43.04 8.19 -34.26
C LYS A 250 -43.76 8.31 -35.62
N ASP A 251 -43.30 9.17 -36.53
CA ASP A 251 -43.99 9.40 -37.80
C ASP A 251 -43.83 8.20 -38.77
N PRO A 252 -44.92 7.62 -39.29
CA PRO A 252 -44.88 6.43 -40.15
C PRO A 252 -44.37 6.67 -41.58
N LYS A 253 -43.70 7.81 -41.87
CA LYS A 253 -43.47 8.30 -43.24
C LYS A 253 -42.02 8.44 -43.72
N LYS A 254 -41.02 8.01 -42.95
CA LYS A 254 -39.66 7.85 -43.51
C LYS A 254 -39.36 6.37 -43.71
N GLN A 255 -39.53 5.91 -44.95
CA GLN A 255 -38.79 4.75 -45.43
C GLN A 255 -37.30 5.00 -45.15
N MET A 256 -36.65 4.03 -44.52
CA MET A 256 -35.20 3.97 -44.29
C MET A 256 -34.50 4.48 -45.55
N LEU A 257 -33.98 5.71 -45.50
CA LEU A 257 -33.29 6.35 -46.61
C LEU A 257 -32.03 5.54 -46.92
N ASP A 258 -31.73 5.39 -48.21
CA ASP A 258 -30.57 4.64 -48.72
C ASP A 258 -29.33 4.83 -47.83
N GLU A 259 -28.87 3.74 -47.21
CA GLU A 259 -27.64 3.67 -46.43
C GLU A 259 -26.46 4.03 -47.33
N LYS A 260 -26.12 5.32 -47.40
CA LYS A 260 -24.73 5.68 -47.59
C LYS A 260 -24.09 5.52 -46.23
N GLU A 261 -23.34 4.42 -46.04
CA GLU A 261 -22.40 4.31 -44.93
C GLU A 261 -21.56 5.60 -44.93
N GLU A 262 -21.79 6.44 -43.92
CA GLU A 262 -21.09 7.70 -43.77
C GLU A 262 -19.66 7.36 -43.34
N GLU A 263 -18.68 7.53 -44.24
CA GLU A 263 -17.28 7.33 -43.89
C GLU A 263 -16.83 8.46 -42.94
N GLY A 264 -16.41 8.10 -41.72
CA GLY A 264 -15.93 9.04 -40.71
C GLY A 264 -16.67 8.92 -39.37
N MET A 265 -16.52 9.94 -38.53
CA MET A 265 -17.14 10.00 -37.19
C MET A 265 -18.66 10.23 -37.22
N GLY A 266 -19.25 10.56 -38.37
CA GLY A 266 -20.67 10.91 -38.48
C GLY A 266 -21.03 12.28 -37.89
N ALA A 267 -22.30 12.64 -38.01
CA ALA A 267 -22.80 13.92 -37.49
C ALA A 267 -23.18 13.85 -35.99
N ALA A 268 -22.79 14.88 -35.24
CA ALA A 268 -23.13 15.09 -33.84
C ALA A 268 -24.63 15.40 -33.67
N THR A 269 -25.46 14.38 -33.41
CA THR A 269 -26.93 14.56 -33.38
C THR A 269 -27.60 14.13 -32.08
N ILE A 270 -27.06 13.15 -31.35
CA ILE A 270 -27.61 12.69 -30.08
C ILE A 270 -26.73 13.21 -28.94
N GLN A 271 -27.30 14.06 -28.09
CA GLN A 271 -26.63 14.67 -26.94
C GLN A 271 -27.02 13.99 -25.62
N TYR A 272 -26.04 13.83 -24.72
CA TYR A 272 -26.26 13.36 -23.35
C TYR A 272 -27.12 14.36 -22.57
N GLY A 273 -28.12 13.87 -21.85
CA GLY A 273 -29.03 14.67 -21.01
C GLY A 273 -30.01 15.58 -21.76
N GLU A 274 -29.73 15.96 -23.00
CA GLU A 274 -30.53 16.94 -23.75
C GLU A 274 -31.37 16.32 -24.87
N THR A 275 -30.89 15.23 -25.48
CA THR A 275 -31.62 14.61 -26.59
C THR A 275 -32.63 13.59 -26.10
N ASN A 276 -33.84 13.79 -26.58
CA ASN A 276 -35.00 12.93 -26.39
C ASN A 276 -35.18 12.07 -27.64
N ALA A 277 -35.02 10.76 -27.50
CA ALA A 277 -35.09 9.80 -28.62
C ALA A 277 -36.18 8.76 -28.40
N PHE A 278 -36.75 8.26 -29.49
CA PHE A 278 -37.60 7.07 -29.51
C PHE A 278 -36.80 5.90 -30.08
N ILE A 279 -36.91 4.72 -29.48
CA ILE A 279 -36.20 3.52 -29.94
C ILE A 279 -37.20 2.58 -30.63
N GLN A 280 -36.93 2.21 -31.87
CA GLN A 280 -37.75 1.29 -32.64
C GLN A 280 -36.96 0.02 -32.98
N HIS A 281 -37.61 -1.14 -32.86
CA HIS A 281 -37.04 -2.41 -33.32
C HIS A 281 -37.19 -2.55 -34.83
N VAL A 282 -36.10 -2.86 -35.53
CA VAL A 282 -36.04 -2.81 -37.00
C VAL A 282 -36.91 -3.88 -37.66
N LYS A 283 -36.86 -5.13 -37.19
CA LYS A 283 -37.58 -6.22 -37.84
C LYS A 283 -39.09 -6.14 -37.63
N THR A 284 -39.53 -5.91 -36.39
CA THR A 284 -40.95 -5.90 -36.03
C THR A 284 -41.61 -4.53 -36.19
N GLN A 285 -40.80 -3.47 -36.36
CA GLN A 285 -41.26 -2.08 -36.45
C GLN A 285 -42.02 -1.60 -35.19
N LEU A 286 -41.84 -2.31 -34.06
CA LEU A 286 -42.45 -1.97 -32.78
C LEU A 286 -41.59 -0.94 -32.03
N TRP A 287 -42.25 -0.04 -31.32
CA TRP A 287 -41.62 0.95 -30.45
C TRP A 287 -41.35 0.35 -29.08
N MET A 288 -40.15 0.61 -28.55
CA MET A 288 -39.84 0.32 -27.16
C MET A 288 -40.73 1.18 -26.26
N SER A 289 -41.44 0.52 -25.34
CA SER A 289 -42.42 1.12 -24.45
C SER A 289 -42.49 0.31 -23.14
N TYR A 290 -43.53 0.54 -22.34
CA TYR A 290 -43.74 -0.12 -21.05
C TYR A 290 -45.14 -0.70 -20.91
N GLN A 291 -45.24 -1.70 -20.03
CA GLN A 291 -46.50 -2.25 -19.54
C GLN A 291 -46.48 -2.21 -18.01
N THR A 292 -47.42 -1.50 -17.41
CA THR A 292 -47.53 -1.40 -15.95
C THR A 292 -48.32 -2.58 -15.38
N SER A 293 -47.80 -3.17 -14.32
CA SER A 293 -48.47 -4.20 -13.53
C SER A 293 -48.37 -3.89 -12.04
N GLU A 294 -49.43 -4.16 -11.29
CA GLU A 294 -49.47 -3.94 -9.83
C GLU A 294 -48.96 -5.20 -9.11
N VAL A 295 -47.84 -5.09 -8.41
CA VAL A 295 -47.19 -6.20 -7.69
C VAL A 295 -47.14 -5.89 -6.20
N THR A 296 -47.35 -6.92 -5.36
CA THR A 296 -47.29 -6.73 -3.90
C THR A 296 -45.88 -7.01 -3.39
N LYS A 297 -45.14 -5.98 -2.96
CA LYS A 297 -43.80 -6.09 -2.36
C LYS A 297 -43.89 -6.15 -0.84
N LYS A 298 -43.10 -7.06 -0.25
CA LYS A 298 -43.02 -7.27 1.21
C LYS A 298 -42.50 -5.98 1.86
N GLY A 299 -43.27 -5.42 2.80
CA GLY A 299 -42.92 -4.18 3.52
C GLY A 299 -43.33 -2.87 2.85
N LEU A 300 -43.60 -2.87 1.54
CA LEU A 300 -43.98 -1.68 0.76
C LEU A 300 -45.45 -1.70 0.30
N GLY A 301 -46.12 -2.86 0.35
CA GLY A 301 -47.51 -3.00 -0.08
C GLY A 301 -47.60 -3.17 -1.61
N LYS A 302 -48.65 -2.63 -2.22
CA LYS A 302 -48.82 -2.68 -3.68
C LYS A 302 -47.98 -1.60 -4.35
N VAL A 303 -47.13 -2.01 -5.29
CA VAL A 303 -46.20 -1.16 -6.03
C VAL A 303 -46.45 -1.37 -7.52
N GLU A 304 -46.44 -0.29 -8.29
CA GLU A 304 -46.46 -0.36 -9.74
C GLU A 304 -45.08 -0.73 -10.27
N GLU A 305 -45.00 -1.81 -11.03
CA GLU A 305 -43.80 -2.19 -11.78
C GLU A 305 -44.06 -2.00 -13.27
N LYS A 306 -43.11 -1.32 -13.93
CA LYS A 306 -43.14 -1.11 -15.38
C LYS A 306 -42.21 -2.11 -16.06
N LYS A 307 -42.80 -3.04 -16.79
CA LYS A 307 -42.08 -3.98 -17.64
C LYS A 307 -41.80 -3.36 -19.01
N ALA A 308 -40.58 -3.49 -19.52
CA ALA A 308 -40.28 -3.09 -20.89
C ALA A 308 -40.96 -4.05 -21.89
N VAL A 309 -41.65 -3.48 -22.87
CA VAL A 309 -42.36 -4.20 -23.94
C VAL A 309 -42.20 -3.45 -25.26
N ALA A 310 -42.43 -4.13 -26.37
CA ALA A 310 -42.45 -3.51 -27.69
C ALA A 310 -43.90 -3.41 -28.17
N LEU A 311 -44.36 -2.20 -28.52
CA LEU A 311 -45.74 -1.91 -28.90
C LEU A 311 -45.82 -1.27 -30.29
N LYS A 312 -46.93 -1.52 -31.00
CA LYS A 312 -47.11 -1.03 -32.37
C LYS A 312 -47.14 0.50 -32.46
N ASP A 313 -47.86 1.13 -31.54
CA ASP A 313 -47.97 2.59 -31.48
C ASP A 313 -47.09 3.17 -30.35
N GLY A 314 -46.83 2.36 -29.30
CA GLY A 314 -46.21 2.81 -28.05
C GLY A 314 -47.00 3.92 -27.35
N HIS A 315 -46.53 4.35 -26.19
CA HIS A 315 -47.10 5.46 -25.44
C HIS A 315 -46.48 6.81 -25.86
N MET A 316 -47.12 7.92 -25.48
CA MET A 316 -46.66 9.27 -25.85
C MET A 316 -45.42 9.71 -25.05
N ASP A 317 -45.17 9.06 -23.93
CA ASP A 317 -44.09 9.30 -22.96
C ASP A 317 -42.92 8.31 -23.13
N ASP A 318 -42.84 7.56 -24.25
CA ASP A 318 -41.75 6.64 -24.60
C ASP A 318 -40.41 7.34 -24.96
N CYS A 319 -40.05 8.37 -24.21
CA CYS A 319 -38.90 9.19 -24.48
C CYS A 319 -37.66 8.68 -23.74
N TYR A 320 -36.58 8.47 -24.48
CA TYR A 320 -35.28 8.06 -23.94
C TYR A 320 -34.32 9.23 -23.89
N THR A 321 -33.73 9.43 -22.71
CA THR A 321 -32.60 10.34 -22.49
C THR A 321 -31.38 9.52 -22.07
N PHE A 322 -30.20 9.92 -22.52
CA PHE A 322 -28.96 9.17 -22.32
C PHE A 322 -28.06 9.87 -21.32
N PHE A 323 -27.46 9.12 -20.40
CA PHE A 323 -26.47 9.64 -19.45
C PHE A 323 -25.24 8.76 -19.45
N MET A 324 -24.07 9.36 -19.68
CA MET A 324 -22.79 8.64 -19.65
C MET A 324 -22.58 8.04 -18.25
N ALA A 325 -22.13 6.78 -18.20
CA ALA A 325 -21.76 6.14 -16.95
C ALA A 325 -20.49 6.77 -16.39
N LEU A 326 -20.35 6.82 -15.07
CA LEU A 326 -19.09 7.24 -14.47
C LEU A 326 -18.00 6.22 -14.82
N GLU A 327 -16.76 6.70 -14.92
CA GLU A 327 -15.63 5.87 -15.36
C GLU A 327 -15.46 4.61 -14.48
N GLU A 328 -15.58 4.77 -13.16
CA GLU A 328 -15.43 3.67 -12.21
C GLU A 328 -16.59 2.66 -12.30
N GLU A 329 -17.83 3.11 -12.56
CA GLU A 329 -18.99 2.24 -12.75
C GLU A 329 -18.82 1.38 -14.01
N SER A 330 -18.40 1.99 -15.12
CA SER A 330 -18.18 1.32 -16.40
C SER A 330 -17.05 0.27 -16.33
N LYS A 331 -15.99 0.57 -15.57
CA LYS A 331 -14.90 -0.39 -15.30
C LYS A 331 -15.40 -1.52 -14.40
N SER A 332 -15.99 -1.19 -13.25
CA SER A 332 -16.45 -2.14 -12.24
C SER A 332 -17.48 -3.12 -12.78
N ALA A 333 -18.43 -2.67 -13.59
CA ALA A 333 -19.51 -3.51 -14.11
C ALA A 333 -19.01 -4.70 -14.95
N ARG A 334 -17.88 -4.55 -15.65
CA ARG A 334 -17.23 -5.65 -16.37
C ARG A 334 -16.56 -6.66 -15.42
N VAL A 335 -15.93 -6.15 -14.37
CA VAL A 335 -15.34 -7.00 -13.32
C VAL A 335 -16.43 -7.78 -12.58
N ILE A 336 -17.53 -7.13 -12.22
CA ILE A 336 -18.71 -7.74 -11.61
C ILE A 336 -19.25 -8.88 -12.47
N ARG A 337 -19.37 -8.68 -13.78
CA ARG A 337 -19.79 -9.74 -14.72
C ARG A 337 -18.88 -10.96 -14.64
N LYS A 338 -17.56 -10.75 -14.76
CA LYS A 338 -16.59 -11.85 -14.75
C LYS A 338 -16.60 -12.57 -13.41
N CYS A 339 -16.57 -11.83 -12.31
CA CYS A 339 -16.64 -12.35 -10.96
C CYS A 339 -17.91 -13.19 -10.74
N SER A 340 -19.08 -12.62 -11.04
CA SER A 340 -20.38 -13.29 -10.90
C SER A 340 -20.43 -14.58 -11.73
N SER A 341 -19.87 -14.58 -12.95
CA SER A 341 -19.85 -15.78 -13.80
C SER A 341 -18.97 -16.89 -13.23
N VAL A 342 -17.81 -16.57 -12.66
CA VAL A 342 -16.89 -17.55 -12.08
C VAL A 342 -17.46 -18.08 -10.77
N LEU A 343 -17.91 -17.21 -9.87
CA LEU A 343 -18.51 -17.59 -8.58
C LEU A 343 -19.77 -18.45 -8.76
N ASN A 344 -20.68 -18.08 -9.67
CA ASN A 344 -21.88 -18.89 -9.92
C ASN A 344 -21.55 -20.28 -10.48
N ARG A 345 -20.54 -20.38 -11.37
CA ARG A 345 -20.08 -21.68 -11.87
C ARG A 345 -19.45 -22.49 -10.74
N PHE A 346 -18.68 -21.83 -9.87
CA PHE A 346 -18.03 -22.49 -8.75
C PHE A 346 -19.05 -23.02 -7.74
N LEU A 347 -20.01 -22.19 -7.31
CA LEU A 347 -21.11 -22.58 -6.41
C LEU A 347 -21.90 -23.76 -6.96
N LYS A 348 -22.29 -23.72 -8.25
CA LYS A 348 -22.95 -24.87 -8.91
C LYS A 348 -22.08 -26.12 -8.91
N GLY A 349 -20.79 -25.96 -9.15
CA GLY A 349 -19.84 -27.07 -9.11
C GLY A 349 -19.71 -27.69 -7.71
N ILE A 350 -19.65 -26.88 -6.66
CA ILE A 350 -19.62 -27.35 -5.26
C ILE A 350 -20.91 -28.11 -4.92
N ASP A 351 -22.06 -27.55 -5.29
CA ASP A 351 -23.36 -28.23 -5.10
C ASP A 351 -23.41 -29.57 -5.83
N ALA A 352 -22.87 -29.64 -7.05
CA ALA A 352 -22.84 -30.87 -7.83
C ALA A 352 -21.83 -31.88 -7.25
N LEU A 353 -20.67 -31.42 -6.78
CA LEU A 353 -19.69 -32.25 -6.07
C LEU A 353 -20.29 -32.84 -4.79
N GLN A 354 -21.07 -32.07 -4.03
CA GLN A 354 -21.73 -32.54 -2.81
C GLN A 354 -22.76 -33.65 -3.10
N ASN A 355 -23.50 -33.53 -4.20
CA ASN A 355 -24.62 -34.43 -4.52
C ASN A 355 -24.22 -35.65 -5.36
N GLU A 356 -23.28 -35.48 -6.28
CA GLU A 356 -22.92 -36.46 -7.32
C GLU A 356 -21.45 -36.92 -7.23
N GLY A 357 -20.63 -36.27 -6.40
CA GLY A 357 -19.20 -36.54 -6.27
C GLY A 357 -18.37 -36.08 -7.47
N HIS A 358 -17.12 -36.56 -7.55
CA HIS A 358 -16.13 -36.19 -8.59
C HIS A 358 -16.58 -36.43 -10.04
N HIS A 359 -17.56 -37.30 -10.26
CA HIS A 359 -18.03 -37.63 -11.61
C HIS A 359 -19.02 -36.61 -12.18
N SER A 360 -19.36 -35.56 -11.42
CA SER A 360 -20.29 -34.55 -11.89
C SER A 360 -19.71 -33.75 -13.06
N ALA A 361 -20.53 -33.60 -14.10
CA ALA A 361 -20.19 -32.79 -15.26
C ALA A 361 -20.02 -31.29 -14.92
N ASP A 362 -20.72 -30.80 -13.89
CA ASP A 362 -20.61 -29.41 -13.46
C ASP A 362 -19.38 -29.15 -12.60
N TRP A 363 -18.97 -30.11 -11.76
CA TRP A 363 -17.67 -30.05 -11.06
C TRP A 363 -16.49 -30.09 -12.03
N ALA A 364 -16.55 -30.94 -13.06
CA ALA A 364 -15.52 -31.01 -14.10
C ALA A 364 -15.33 -29.71 -14.91
N ARG A 365 -16.26 -28.75 -14.82
CA ARG A 365 -16.17 -27.43 -15.46
C ARG A 365 -15.57 -26.35 -14.56
N VAL A 366 -15.39 -26.65 -13.28
CA VAL A 366 -14.75 -25.75 -12.32
C VAL A 366 -13.24 -25.82 -12.52
N ASP A 367 -12.62 -24.64 -12.64
CA ASP A 367 -11.17 -24.49 -12.61
C ASP A 367 -10.80 -23.75 -11.32
N LEU A 368 -10.17 -24.46 -10.39
CA LEU A 368 -9.78 -23.91 -9.09
C LEU A 368 -8.66 -22.88 -9.21
N ASN A 369 -7.79 -22.98 -10.23
CA ASN A 369 -6.76 -21.97 -10.47
C ASN A 369 -7.39 -20.66 -10.93
N GLU A 370 -8.43 -20.74 -11.78
CA GLU A 370 -9.19 -19.55 -12.18
C GLU A 370 -9.91 -18.90 -10.99
N VAL A 371 -10.46 -19.71 -10.07
CA VAL A 371 -11.09 -19.21 -8.84
C VAL A 371 -10.06 -18.54 -7.93
N LEU A 372 -8.92 -19.19 -7.69
CA LEU A 372 -7.86 -18.65 -6.85
C LEU A 372 -7.33 -17.33 -7.41
N LYS A 373 -7.00 -17.31 -8.71
CA LYS A 373 -6.53 -16.10 -9.40
C LYS A 373 -7.53 -14.96 -9.33
N LEU A 374 -8.83 -15.27 -9.47
CA LEU A 374 -9.89 -14.27 -9.31
C LEU A 374 -9.89 -13.65 -7.90
N MET A 375 -9.69 -14.46 -6.85
CA MET A 375 -9.66 -13.94 -5.48
C MET A 375 -8.46 -13.00 -5.27
N GLU A 376 -7.27 -13.39 -5.73
CA GLU A 376 -6.07 -12.54 -5.69
C GLU A 376 -6.28 -11.20 -6.42
N ASP A 377 -6.80 -11.27 -7.65
CA ASP A 377 -7.02 -10.08 -8.47
C ASP A 377 -8.07 -9.16 -7.85
N LEU A 378 -9.10 -9.71 -7.19
CA LEU A 378 -10.11 -8.92 -6.49
C LEU A 378 -9.56 -8.31 -5.19
N ILE A 379 -8.74 -9.03 -4.43
CA ILE A 379 -8.10 -8.47 -3.22
C ILE A 379 -7.22 -7.28 -3.60
N GLU A 380 -6.44 -7.41 -4.68
CA GLU A 380 -5.64 -6.31 -5.20
C GLU A 380 -6.52 -5.17 -5.77
N TYR A 381 -7.63 -5.50 -6.43
CA TYR A 381 -8.57 -4.50 -6.96
C TYR A 381 -9.22 -3.63 -5.86
N PHE A 382 -9.39 -4.20 -4.66
CA PHE A 382 -9.90 -3.53 -3.45
C PHE A 382 -8.79 -3.09 -2.48
N SER A 383 -7.52 -3.08 -2.91
CA SER A 383 -6.41 -2.71 -2.04
C SER A 383 -6.53 -1.25 -1.57
N GLN A 384 -6.12 -1.03 -0.33
CA GLN A 384 -6.10 0.31 0.25
C GLN A 384 -4.97 1.14 -0.38
N PRO A 385 -5.17 2.45 -0.63
CA PRO A 385 -4.10 3.32 -1.11
C PRO A 385 -2.90 3.34 -0.14
N SER A 386 -1.67 3.35 -0.69
CA SER A 386 -0.44 3.43 0.11
C SER A 386 -0.38 4.73 0.93
N ASP A 387 0.26 4.65 2.11
CA ASP A 387 0.46 5.79 3.00
C ASP A 387 1.49 6.80 2.47
N GLU A 388 2.30 6.43 1.48
CA GLU A 388 3.31 7.29 0.84
C GLU A 388 2.72 8.25 -0.21
N GLN A 389 1.45 8.10 -0.58
CA GLN A 389 0.81 8.91 -1.62
C GLN A 389 0.38 10.29 -1.11
N ASP A 390 0.32 11.28 -2.02
CA ASP A 390 -0.20 12.62 -1.69
C ASP A 390 -1.66 12.55 -1.22
N PHE A 391 -2.04 13.45 -0.31
CA PHE A 391 -3.37 13.45 0.29
C PHE A 391 -4.50 13.59 -0.74
N GLU A 392 -4.33 14.41 -1.78
CA GLU A 392 -5.36 14.63 -2.80
C GLU A 392 -5.57 13.38 -3.68
N GLU A 393 -4.47 12.73 -4.07
CA GLU A 393 -4.49 11.47 -4.81
C GLU A 393 -5.09 10.35 -3.98
N LYS A 394 -4.69 10.25 -2.71
CA LYS A 394 -5.20 9.28 -1.74
C LYS A 394 -6.72 9.42 -1.56
N GLN A 395 -7.21 10.66 -1.41
CA GLN A 395 -8.64 10.90 -1.24
C GLN A 395 -9.45 10.56 -2.50
N THR A 396 -8.89 10.81 -3.69
CA THR A 396 -9.51 10.41 -4.96
C THR A 396 -9.60 8.89 -5.07
N ARG A 397 -8.52 8.17 -4.72
CA ARG A 397 -8.53 6.70 -4.68
C ARG A 397 -9.50 6.13 -3.66
N PHE A 398 -9.62 6.72 -2.47
CA PHE A 398 -10.62 6.29 -1.48
C PHE A 398 -12.05 6.46 -1.98
N ARG A 399 -12.38 7.53 -2.72
CA ARG A 399 -13.70 7.70 -3.33
C ARG A 399 -13.97 6.62 -4.38
N ALA A 400 -13.01 6.35 -5.25
CA ALA A 400 -13.11 5.30 -6.25
C ALA A 400 -13.26 3.91 -5.60
N LEU A 401 -12.47 3.62 -4.57
CA LEU A 401 -12.54 2.36 -3.82
C LEU A 401 -13.91 2.15 -3.18
N ARG A 402 -14.45 3.15 -2.47
CA ARG A 402 -15.80 3.06 -1.90
C ARG A 402 -16.86 2.84 -2.98
N SER A 403 -16.77 3.56 -4.11
CA SER A 403 -17.69 3.37 -5.24
C SER A 403 -17.65 1.93 -5.77
N ARG A 404 -16.47 1.30 -5.90
CA ARG A 404 -16.37 -0.13 -6.27
C ARG A 404 -17.00 -1.04 -5.23
N GLN A 405 -16.69 -0.81 -3.95
CA GLN A 405 -17.20 -1.62 -2.84
C GLN A 405 -18.73 -1.58 -2.77
N ASP A 406 -19.32 -0.39 -2.97
CA ASP A 406 -20.77 -0.21 -2.99
C ASP A 406 -21.40 -0.93 -4.20
N LEU A 407 -20.84 -0.77 -5.41
CA LEU A 407 -21.34 -1.44 -6.63
C LEU A 407 -21.33 -2.96 -6.50
N PHE A 408 -20.25 -3.54 -5.97
CA PHE A 408 -20.17 -5.00 -5.79
C PHE A 408 -21.18 -5.49 -4.76
N GLN A 409 -21.49 -4.67 -3.75
CA GLN A 409 -22.51 -5.06 -2.79
C GLN A 409 -23.92 -4.91 -3.36
N GLU A 410 -24.22 -3.83 -4.07
CA GLU A 410 -25.52 -3.63 -4.69
C GLU A 410 -25.84 -4.71 -5.74
N GLU A 411 -24.83 -5.21 -6.45
CA GLU A 411 -24.98 -6.35 -7.38
C GLU A 411 -24.95 -7.72 -6.69
N GLY A 412 -24.91 -7.76 -5.35
CA GLY A 412 -25.01 -8.98 -4.56
C GLY A 412 -23.77 -9.87 -4.56
N VAL A 413 -22.63 -9.39 -5.06
CA VAL A 413 -21.39 -10.18 -5.15
C VAL A 413 -20.84 -10.55 -3.78
N LEU A 414 -20.91 -9.63 -2.81
CA LEU A 414 -20.51 -9.94 -1.44
C LEU A 414 -21.37 -11.06 -0.83
N ASN A 415 -22.68 -11.08 -1.09
CA ASN A 415 -23.54 -12.17 -0.63
C ASN A 415 -23.17 -13.50 -1.31
N MET A 416 -22.83 -13.51 -2.61
CA MET A 416 -22.34 -14.73 -3.26
C MET A 416 -21.03 -15.26 -2.64
N ILE A 417 -20.13 -14.37 -2.21
CA ILE A 417 -18.90 -14.75 -1.51
C ILE A 417 -19.23 -15.36 -0.14
N LEU A 418 -20.15 -14.74 0.61
CA LEU A 418 -20.61 -15.28 1.90
C LEU A 418 -21.29 -16.65 1.74
N ASP A 419 -22.14 -16.82 0.73
CA ASP A 419 -22.76 -18.10 0.39
C ASP A 419 -21.71 -19.16 0.03
N THR A 420 -20.64 -18.74 -0.66
CA THR A 420 -19.50 -19.62 -0.98
C THR A 420 -18.79 -20.07 0.30
N ILE A 421 -18.52 -19.16 1.25
CA ILE A 421 -17.93 -19.50 2.56
C ILE A 421 -18.82 -20.52 3.31
N ASP A 422 -20.14 -20.32 3.28
CA ASP A 422 -21.08 -21.25 3.92
C ASP A 422 -21.08 -22.62 3.27
N LYS A 423 -21.00 -22.69 1.94
CA LYS A 423 -20.86 -23.96 1.20
C LYS A 423 -19.54 -24.65 1.51
N PHE A 424 -18.45 -23.88 1.65
CA PHE A 424 -17.15 -24.43 2.03
C PHE A 424 -17.21 -25.14 3.38
N SER A 425 -17.76 -24.44 4.36
CA SER A 425 -17.94 -24.98 5.70
C SER A 425 -18.85 -26.21 5.76
N GLN A 426 -19.88 -26.27 4.90
CA GLN A 426 -20.77 -27.44 4.79
C GLN A 426 -20.04 -28.66 4.22
N MET A 427 -19.14 -28.44 3.25
CA MET A 427 -18.34 -29.50 2.65
C MET A 427 -17.28 -30.03 3.62
N GLU A 428 -16.59 -29.16 4.35
CA GLU A 428 -15.58 -29.54 5.36
C GLU A 428 -16.18 -30.36 6.51
N ALA A 429 -17.48 -30.18 6.79
CA ALA A 429 -18.19 -30.96 7.80
C ALA A 429 -18.51 -32.41 7.35
N LEU A 430 -18.22 -32.78 6.09
CA LEU A 430 -18.48 -34.14 5.60
C LEU A 430 -17.46 -35.14 6.17
N PRO A 431 -17.89 -36.36 6.59
CA PRO A 431 -17.01 -37.35 7.23
C PRO A 431 -15.81 -37.84 6.41
N ASP A 432 -15.90 -37.78 5.08
CA ASP A 432 -14.84 -38.18 4.14
C ASP A 432 -14.54 -37.07 3.13
N PHE A 433 -14.49 -35.82 3.61
CA PHE A 433 -14.20 -34.67 2.76
C PHE A 433 -12.84 -34.80 2.05
N ALA A 434 -11.78 -35.17 2.78
CA ALA A 434 -10.44 -35.34 2.22
C ALA A 434 -10.37 -36.42 1.12
N GLY A 435 -11.08 -37.54 1.29
CA GLY A 435 -11.21 -38.58 0.27
C GLY A 435 -12.09 -38.15 -0.90
N LEU A 436 -13.10 -37.31 -0.65
CA LEU A 436 -14.04 -36.82 -1.66
C LEU A 436 -13.40 -35.85 -2.64
N ILE A 437 -12.40 -35.05 -2.25
CA ILE A 437 -11.77 -34.06 -3.16
C ILE A 437 -10.36 -34.43 -3.59
N GLY A 438 -9.64 -35.26 -2.82
CA GLY A 438 -8.24 -35.61 -3.07
C GLY A 438 -7.26 -34.55 -2.53
N GLU A 439 -6.00 -34.96 -2.31
CA GLU A 439 -5.00 -34.15 -1.60
C GLU A 439 -4.65 -32.83 -2.30
N GLU A 440 -4.45 -32.85 -3.63
CA GLU A 440 -4.11 -31.64 -4.41
C GLU A 440 -5.23 -30.60 -4.36
N THR A 441 -6.48 -31.05 -4.53
CA THR A 441 -7.65 -30.18 -4.42
C THR A 441 -7.87 -29.69 -2.99
N HIS A 442 -7.54 -30.50 -1.98
CA HIS A 442 -7.63 -30.10 -0.57
C HIS A 442 -6.70 -28.93 -0.24
N MET A 443 -5.47 -28.92 -0.76
CA MET A 443 -4.56 -27.79 -0.56
C MET A 443 -5.12 -26.49 -1.17
N MET A 444 -5.59 -26.55 -2.42
CA MET A 444 -6.21 -25.39 -3.07
C MET A 444 -7.49 -24.95 -2.35
N TRP A 445 -8.24 -25.87 -1.77
CA TRP A 445 -9.44 -25.58 -1.01
C TRP A 445 -9.15 -24.76 0.24
N GLU A 446 -8.14 -25.16 1.03
CA GLU A 446 -7.70 -24.40 2.21
C GLU A 446 -7.21 -22.99 1.84
N GLU A 447 -6.49 -22.87 0.72
CA GLU A 447 -5.99 -21.61 0.21
C GLU A 447 -7.15 -20.69 -0.22
N ILE A 448 -8.09 -21.20 -1.04
CA ILE A 448 -9.30 -20.45 -1.45
C ILE A 448 -10.13 -20.04 -0.23
N ALA A 449 -10.27 -20.92 0.77
CA ALA A 449 -11.00 -20.61 2.00
C ALA A 449 -10.41 -19.40 2.73
N THR A 450 -9.08 -19.33 2.80
CA THR A 450 -8.36 -18.19 3.40
C THR A 450 -8.58 -16.92 2.60
N TYR A 451 -8.43 -16.98 1.27
CA TYR A 451 -8.64 -15.85 0.38
C TYR A 451 -10.08 -15.32 0.37
N LEU A 452 -11.10 -16.18 0.56
CA LEU A 452 -12.49 -15.74 0.67
C LEU A 452 -12.67 -14.75 1.84
N TYR A 453 -12.09 -15.03 3.00
CA TYR A 453 -12.17 -14.13 4.16
C TYR A 453 -11.36 -12.85 3.96
N LEU A 454 -10.16 -12.94 3.38
CA LEU A 454 -9.34 -11.76 3.03
C LEU A 454 -10.07 -10.85 2.03
N LEU A 455 -10.75 -11.44 1.05
CA LEU A 455 -11.55 -10.70 0.09
C LEU A 455 -12.74 -10.00 0.77
N VAL A 456 -13.45 -10.67 1.69
CA VAL A 456 -14.51 -10.01 2.47
C VAL A 456 -13.95 -8.81 3.23
N ALA A 457 -12.78 -8.95 3.87
CA ALA A 457 -12.14 -7.84 4.58
C ALA A 457 -11.80 -6.68 3.62
N ALA A 458 -11.22 -6.97 2.45
CA ALA A 458 -10.90 -5.96 1.43
C ALA A 458 -12.15 -5.22 0.91
N MET A 459 -13.27 -5.93 0.74
CA MET A 459 -14.54 -5.37 0.26
C MET A 459 -15.28 -4.46 1.26
N ILE A 460 -14.95 -4.53 2.55
CA ILE A 460 -15.64 -3.74 3.60
C ILE A 460 -14.73 -2.71 4.29
N LYS A 461 -13.41 -2.89 4.25
CA LYS A 461 -12.45 -2.02 4.93
C LYS A 461 -12.59 -0.56 4.48
N GLY A 462 -12.76 0.34 5.45
CA GLY A 462 -12.94 1.78 5.22
C GLY A 462 -14.31 2.18 4.67
N ASN A 463 -15.30 1.27 4.71
CA ASN A 463 -16.66 1.52 4.25
C ASN A 463 -17.70 1.17 5.33
N HIS A 464 -18.13 2.21 6.05
CA HIS A 464 -19.16 2.10 7.09
C HIS A 464 -20.46 1.47 6.60
N TYR A 465 -20.93 1.80 5.39
CA TYR A 465 -22.19 1.27 4.84
C TYR A 465 -22.13 -0.26 4.70
N ASN A 466 -21.03 -0.78 4.16
CA ASN A 466 -20.83 -2.22 4.02
C ASN A 466 -20.60 -2.90 5.38
N CYS A 467 -19.83 -2.31 6.29
CA CYS A 467 -19.61 -2.85 7.64
C CYS A 467 -20.90 -2.93 8.47
N ALA A 468 -21.78 -1.92 8.38
CA ALA A 468 -23.04 -1.87 9.12
C ALA A 468 -23.99 -3.04 8.76
N GLN A 469 -23.84 -3.63 7.57
CA GLN A 469 -24.63 -4.81 7.19
C GLN A 469 -24.26 -6.06 8.00
N PHE A 470 -23.03 -6.12 8.52
CA PHE A 470 -22.59 -7.19 9.41
C PHE A 470 -23.03 -6.95 10.86
N ALA A 471 -23.52 -5.76 11.23
CA ALA A 471 -23.99 -5.47 12.58
C ALA A 471 -25.25 -6.25 12.99
N ALA A 472 -25.93 -6.92 12.06
CA ALA A 472 -27.05 -7.80 12.40
C ALA A 472 -26.58 -8.96 13.29
N ALA A 473 -27.29 -9.22 14.40
CA ALA A 473 -26.92 -10.25 15.40
C ALA A 473 -26.57 -11.60 14.77
N GLN A 474 -27.37 -12.05 13.79
CA GLN A 474 -27.15 -13.32 13.10
C GLN A 474 -25.83 -13.37 12.32
N ARG A 475 -25.41 -12.26 11.70
CA ARG A 475 -24.15 -12.20 10.95
C ARG A 475 -22.94 -12.09 11.87
N LEU A 476 -23.05 -11.40 13.00
CA LEU A 476 -22.01 -11.42 14.03
C LEU A 476 -21.86 -12.80 14.66
N ASP A 477 -22.96 -13.42 15.08
CA ASP A 477 -22.95 -14.79 15.61
C ASP A 477 -22.31 -15.77 14.61
N TRP A 478 -22.61 -15.60 13.32
CA TRP A 478 -21.98 -16.33 12.23
C TRP A 478 -20.46 -16.11 12.18
N LEU A 479 -19.97 -14.86 12.14
CA LEU A 479 -18.54 -14.54 12.12
C LEU A 479 -17.80 -15.12 13.33
N PHE A 480 -18.30 -14.87 14.55
CA PHE A 480 -17.67 -15.34 15.78
C PHE A 480 -17.71 -16.86 15.91
N GLY A 481 -18.74 -17.54 15.38
CA GLY A 481 -18.80 -19.00 15.34
C GLY A 481 -17.67 -19.65 14.52
N ARG A 482 -17.20 -18.96 13.48
CA ARG A 482 -16.13 -19.43 12.59
C ARG A 482 -14.72 -19.28 13.19
N LEU A 483 -14.52 -18.45 14.22
CA LEU A 483 -13.25 -18.32 14.95
C LEU A 483 -12.80 -19.62 15.65
N SER A 484 -13.67 -20.63 15.72
CA SER A 484 -13.31 -21.93 16.29
C SER A 484 -12.28 -22.71 15.48
N ASN A 485 -12.13 -22.41 14.18
CA ASN A 485 -11.14 -23.00 13.28
C ASN A 485 -9.85 -22.12 13.21
N PRO A 486 -8.69 -22.61 13.70
CA PRO A 486 -7.43 -21.86 13.68
C PRO A 486 -6.92 -21.48 12.29
N GLN A 487 -7.17 -22.31 11.27
CA GLN A 487 -6.64 -22.08 9.92
C GLN A 487 -7.30 -20.86 9.24
N SER A 488 -8.61 -20.65 9.47
CA SER A 488 -9.35 -19.51 8.93
C SER A 488 -9.24 -18.25 9.81
N ALA A 489 -8.57 -18.33 10.95
CA ALA A 489 -8.57 -17.27 11.95
C ALA A 489 -7.98 -15.96 11.42
N GLU A 490 -6.94 -16.04 10.59
CA GLU A 490 -6.27 -14.84 10.06
C GLU A 490 -7.21 -13.93 9.27
N GLY A 491 -7.90 -14.47 8.25
CA GLY A 491 -8.83 -13.68 7.45
C GLY A 491 -10.08 -13.24 8.23
N ILE A 492 -10.58 -14.08 9.14
CA ILE A 492 -11.75 -13.72 9.97
C ILE A 492 -11.43 -12.57 10.93
N LEU A 493 -10.22 -12.56 11.52
CA LEU A 493 -9.78 -11.46 12.38
C LEU A 493 -9.73 -10.13 11.63
N ASP A 494 -9.29 -10.13 10.38
CA ASP A 494 -9.28 -8.92 9.54
C ASP A 494 -10.70 -8.42 9.25
N VAL A 495 -11.66 -9.33 8.96
CA VAL A 495 -13.08 -8.98 8.79
C VAL A 495 -13.65 -8.39 10.09
N LEU A 496 -13.42 -9.05 11.23
CA LEU A 496 -13.90 -8.59 12.53
C LEU A 496 -13.32 -7.24 12.90
N TYR A 497 -12.01 -7.04 12.68
CA TYR A 497 -11.36 -5.76 12.91
C TYR A 497 -12.07 -4.66 12.11
N CYS A 498 -12.26 -4.85 10.80
CA CYS A 498 -12.94 -3.86 9.95
C CYS A 498 -14.38 -3.55 10.41
N VAL A 499 -15.16 -4.57 10.80
CA VAL A 499 -16.55 -4.38 11.25
C VAL A 499 -16.60 -3.63 12.58
N LEU A 500 -15.71 -3.96 13.53
CA LEU A 500 -15.69 -3.36 14.86
C LEU A 500 -15.15 -1.93 14.86
N THR A 501 -14.21 -1.60 13.96
CA THR A 501 -13.67 -0.24 13.85
C THR A 501 -14.61 0.71 13.12
N GLU A 502 -15.25 0.25 12.03
CA GLU A 502 -16.05 1.11 11.15
C GLU A 502 -17.54 1.15 11.50
N SER A 503 -18.08 0.16 12.24
CA SER A 503 -19.50 0.10 12.61
C SER A 503 -19.72 0.12 14.14
N PRO A 504 -20.09 1.27 14.73
CA PRO A 504 -20.47 1.34 16.14
C PRO A 504 -21.74 0.52 16.45
N GLU A 505 -22.61 0.29 15.45
CA GLU A 505 -23.78 -0.56 15.57
C GLU A 505 -23.40 -2.01 15.89
N ALA A 506 -22.30 -2.51 15.30
CA ALA A 506 -21.82 -3.86 15.56
C ALA A 506 -21.37 -4.03 17.01
N LEU A 507 -20.68 -3.04 17.58
CA LEU A 507 -20.25 -3.04 18.99
C LEU A 507 -21.43 -3.15 19.97
N ASN A 508 -22.57 -2.55 19.64
CA ASN A 508 -23.78 -2.63 20.47
C ASN A 508 -24.41 -4.04 20.49
N MET A 509 -24.07 -4.88 19.52
CA MET A 509 -24.61 -6.23 19.38
C MET A 509 -23.69 -7.32 19.94
N ILE A 510 -22.50 -6.95 20.42
CA ILE A 510 -21.54 -7.86 21.04
C ILE A 510 -22.07 -8.40 22.37
N ASN A 511 -21.94 -9.71 22.55
CA ASN A 511 -22.30 -10.40 23.78
C ASN A 511 -21.10 -11.13 24.42
N GLU A 512 -21.32 -11.71 25.59
CA GLU A 512 -20.29 -12.45 26.34
C GLU A 512 -19.72 -13.65 25.57
N GLY A 513 -20.55 -14.35 24.78
CA GLY A 513 -20.13 -15.49 23.98
C GLY A 513 -19.10 -15.12 22.91
N HIS A 514 -19.28 -13.95 22.27
CA HIS A 514 -18.32 -13.43 21.29
C HIS A 514 -16.95 -13.17 21.92
N ILE A 515 -16.91 -12.48 23.06
CA ILE A 515 -15.67 -12.14 23.76
C ILE A 515 -14.94 -13.41 24.22
N ARG A 516 -15.68 -14.39 24.76
CA ARG A 516 -15.10 -15.69 25.14
C ARG A 516 -14.50 -16.43 23.94
N SER A 517 -15.10 -16.31 22.76
CA SER A 517 -14.60 -16.95 21.53
C SER A 517 -13.26 -16.35 21.09
N VAL A 518 -13.10 -15.03 21.15
CA VAL A 518 -11.82 -14.35 20.84
C VAL A 518 -10.73 -14.71 21.85
N ILE A 519 -11.05 -14.77 23.14
CA ILE A 519 -10.07 -15.17 24.18
C ILE A 519 -9.69 -16.65 24.01
N SER A 520 -10.64 -17.53 23.66
CA SER A 520 -10.35 -18.94 23.38
C SER A 520 -9.46 -19.10 22.14
N LEU A 521 -9.58 -18.23 21.14
CA LEU A 521 -8.67 -18.24 20.00
C LEU A 521 -7.24 -17.90 20.42
N LEU A 522 -7.04 -16.90 21.29
CA LEU A 522 -5.74 -16.55 21.84
C LEU A 522 -5.09 -17.74 22.58
N GLU A 523 -5.91 -18.56 23.25
CA GLU A 523 -5.44 -19.80 23.91
C GLU A 523 -5.01 -20.88 22.92
N LYS A 524 -5.64 -20.97 21.75
CA LYS A 524 -5.37 -22.01 20.74
C LYS A 524 -4.22 -21.64 19.79
N VAL A 525 -4.19 -20.40 19.31
CA VAL A 525 -3.24 -19.94 18.28
C VAL A 525 -1.96 -19.37 18.90
N GLY A 526 -2.03 -18.93 20.16
CA GLY A 526 -0.90 -18.31 20.85
C GLY A 526 -0.92 -16.79 20.74
N ARG A 527 0.26 -16.15 20.91
CA ARG A 527 0.40 -14.70 21.00
C ARG A 527 0.40 -14.05 19.62
N ASP A 528 -0.79 -13.76 19.10
CA ASP A 528 -1.01 -13.04 17.85
C ASP A 528 -1.43 -11.58 18.13
N PRO A 529 -0.72 -10.56 17.59
CA PRO A 529 -1.11 -9.16 17.74
C PRO A 529 -2.51 -8.86 17.19
N LYS A 530 -2.96 -9.50 16.10
CA LYS A 530 -4.28 -9.24 15.50
C LYS A 530 -5.43 -9.58 16.46
N VAL A 531 -5.27 -10.63 17.26
CA VAL A 531 -6.27 -11.01 18.28
C VAL A 531 -6.38 -9.92 19.35
N LEU A 532 -5.25 -9.30 19.73
CA LEU A 532 -5.22 -8.20 20.67
C LEU A 532 -5.82 -6.92 20.07
N ASP A 533 -5.61 -6.66 18.77
CA ASP A 533 -6.22 -5.53 18.07
C ASP A 533 -7.74 -5.63 18.04
N VAL A 534 -8.28 -6.83 17.84
CA VAL A 534 -9.73 -7.10 17.94
C VAL A 534 -10.22 -6.88 19.38
N LEU A 535 -9.52 -7.40 20.41
CA LEU A 535 -9.89 -7.16 21.81
C LEU A 535 -9.83 -5.68 22.20
N SER A 536 -8.89 -4.93 21.64
CA SER A 536 -8.78 -3.48 21.80
C SER A 536 -9.98 -2.77 21.17
N SER A 537 -10.31 -3.12 19.93
CA SER A 537 -11.45 -2.56 19.19
C SER A 537 -12.81 -2.88 19.83
N LEU A 538 -12.92 -4.00 20.58
CA LEU A 538 -14.11 -4.32 21.37
C LEU A 538 -14.29 -3.41 22.60
N CYS A 539 -13.25 -2.71 23.05
CA CYS A 539 -13.29 -1.84 24.22
C CYS A 539 -13.70 -0.41 23.90
N GLU A 540 -13.49 0.06 22.67
CA GLU A 540 -13.74 1.43 22.24
C GLU A 540 -14.25 1.47 20.80
N GLY A 541 -15.37 2.16 20.57
CA GLY A 541 -15.89 2.47 19.24
C GLY A 541 -16.09 3.96 19.07
N ASN A 542 -15.50 4.55 18.03
CA ASN A 542 -15.62 5.98 17.70
C ASN A 542 -15.37 6.91 18.91
N GLY A 543 -14.34 6.65 19.71
CA GLY A 543 -14.02 7.46 20.90
C GLY A 543 -14.87 7.17 22.14
N MET A 544 -15.80 6.21 22.08
CA MET A 544 -16.68 5.84 23.20
C MET A 544 -16.34 4.46 23.76
N ALA A 545 -16.13 4.40 25.08
CA ALA A 545 -15.81 3.17 25.80
C ALA A 545 -17.03 2.24 25.98
N VAL A 546 -16.88 0.95 25.65
CA VAL A 546 -17.90 -0.10 25.82
C VAL A 546 -17.69 -0.82 27.15
N ARG A 547 -18.38 -0.38 28.21
CA ARG A 547 -18.18 -0.87 29.60
C ARG A 547 -18.42 -2.36 29.80
N SER A 548 -19.40 -2.94 29.11
CA SER A 548 -19.70 -4.37 29.17
C SER A 548 -18.50 -5.20 28.69
N SER A 549 -17.97 -4.88 27.51
CA SER A 549 -16.79 -5.53 26.93
C SER A 549 -15.56 -5.41 27.83
N GLN A 550 -15.28 -4.21 28.32
CA GLN A 550 -14.15 -3.95 29.23
C GLN A 550 -14.21 -4.84 30.48
N ASN A 551 -15.38 -4.95 31.12
CA ASN A 551 -15.57 -5.79 32.30
C ASN A 551 -15.37 -7.27 31.99
N LEU A 552 -15.92 -7.75 30.86
CA LEU A 552 -15.82 -9.17 30.46
C LEU A 552 -14.39 -9.54 30.08
N ILE A 553 -13.68 -8.68 29.34
CA ILE A 553 -12.26 -8.90 28.99
C ILE A 553 -11.41 -8.93 30.26
N THR A 554 -11.62 -7.98 31.18
CA THR A 554 -10.94 -7.94 32.50
C THR A 554 -11.19 -9.23 33.28
N ALA A 555 -12.42 -9.74 33.28
CA ALA A 555 -12.80 -10.95 34.02
C ALA A 555 -12.26 -12.25 33.39
N TYR A 556 -12.13 -12.34 32.07
CA TYR A 556 -11.77 -13.59 31.38
C TYR A 556 -10.31 -13.68 30.93
N LEU A 557 -9.64 -12.55 30.68
CA LEU A 557 -8.28 -12.50 30.18
C LEU A 557 -7.23 -12.38 31.30
N LEU A 558 -7.48 -11.52 32.30
CA LEU A 558 -6.48 -11.16 33.31
C LEU A 558 -6.24 -12.20 34.43
N PRO A 559 -7.22 -13.01 34.88
CA PRO A 559 -6.97 -13.92 36.00
C PRO A 559 -6.09 -15.11 35.61
N GLY A 560 -4.82 -15.08 36.05
CA GLY A 560 -3.99 -16.29 36.24
C GLY A 560 -3.65 -17.10 34.99
N LYS A 561 -3.72 -16.51 33.79
CA LYS A 561 -3.37 -17.20 32.54
C LYS A 561 -1.97 -16.78 32.07
N ASP A 562 -1.14 -17.76 31.69
CA ASP A 562 0.20 -17.59 31.10
C ASP A 562 0.18 -16.97 29.68
N LEU A 563 -1.00 -16.56 29.20
CA LEU A 563 -1.20 -15.97 27.88
C LEU A 563 -0.51 -14.60 27.75
N LEU A 564 -0.59 -13.79 28.80
CA LEU A 564 -0.02 -12.44 28.85
C LEU A 564 1.36 -12.42 29.49
N LEU A 565 2.20 -11.47 29.06
CA LEU A 565 3.48 -11.22 29.71
C LEU A 565 3.27 -10.51 31.05
N GLN A 566 3.89 -11.05 32.09
CA GLN A 566 3.86 -10.48 33.44
C GLN A 566 5.27 -10.04 33.81
N THR A 567 5.38 -8.92 34.53
CA THR A 567 6.65 -8.45 35.09
C THR A 567 6.45 -8.06 36.54
N ALA A 568 7.49 -8.24 37.33
CA ALA A 568 7.54 -7.82 38.72
C ALA A 568 8.95 -7.31 39.00
N MET A 569 9.07 -6.26 39.82
CA MET A 569 10.38 -5.87 40.33
C MET A 569 10.96 -7.03 41.13
N ARG A 570 12.20 -7.39 40.80
CA ARG A 570 12.99 -8.40 41.50
C ARG A 570 14.27 -7.74 41.96
N ASP A 571 14.63 -7.97 43.21
CA ASP A 571 15.92 -7.52 43.72
C ASP A 571 17.04 -8.22 42.96
N HIS A 572 18.04 -7.43 42.57
CA HIS A 572 19.25 -7.97 41.98
C HIS A 572 20.05 -8.66 43.10
N LEU A 573 19.92 -9.98 43.22
CA LEU A 573 20.69 -10.75 44.20
C LEU A 573 22.18 -10.75 43.80
N TYR A 574 22.96 -9.85 44.40
CA TYR A 574 24.42 -9.93 44.34
C TYR A 574 24.88 -11.15 45.13
N HIS A 575 25.05 -12.30 44.46
CA HIS A 575 26.01 -13.30 44.93
C HIS A 575 27.42 -12.83 44.57
N LYS A 576 27.97 -11.93 45.40
CA LYS A 576 29.42 -11.69 45.45
C LYS A 576 29.89 -11.93 46.86
N ASP A 577 31.03 -12.62 46.98
CA ASP A 577 31.67 -12.94 48.25
C ASP A 577 31.71 -11.71 49.16
N LYS A 578 31.47 -11.91 50.46
CA LYS A 578 31.47 -10.84 51.48
C LYS A 578 32.74 -9.96 51.46
N ALA A 579 33.83 -10.49 50.90
CA ALA A 579 35.09 -9.78 50.69
C ALA A 579 35.01 -8.64 49.64
N ASP A 580 34.17 -8.75 48.61
CA ASP A 580 34.00 -7.73 47.56
C ASP A 580 33.12 -6.57 48.05
N PHE A 581 32.05 -6.86 48.79
CA PHE A 581 31.18 -5.85 49.40
C PHE A 581 31.97 -4.92 50.33
N ASP A 582 32.85 -5.51 51.15
CA ASP A 582 33.74 -4.83 52.08
C ASP A 582 34.74 -3.86 51.42
N LEU A 583 35.00 -4.00 50.12
CA LEU A 583 35.95 -3.19 49.35
C LEU A 583 35.27 -2.08 48.52
N THR A 584 33.97 -2.18 48.25
CA THR A 584 33.24 -1.26 47.38
C THR A 584 32.09 -0.52 48.07
N ALA A 585 31.85 -0.79 49.37
CA ALA A 585 30.77 -0.15 50.12
C ALA A 585 31.17 1.25 50.61
N PHE A 586 30.37 2.25 50.25
CA PHE A 586 30.49 3.63 50.71
C PHE A 586 29.16 4.12 51.28
N VAL A 587 29.21 5.00 52.27
CA VAL A 587 28.05 5.67 52.87
C VAL A 587 28.10 7.17 52.60
N MET A 588 26.94 7.75 52.34
CA MET A 588 26.76 9.21 52.21
C MET A 588 26.36 9.80 53.56
N CYS A 589 27.14 10.78 54.03
CA CYS A 589 26.95 11.44 55.32
C CYS A 589 26.63 12.93 55.11
N GLN A 590 25.70 13.49 55.88
CA GLN A 590 25.41 14.94 55.88
C GLN A 590 26.53 15.77 56.52
N ASN A 591 27.36 15.17 57.38
CA ASN A 591 28.51 15.81 58.02
C ASN A 591 29.58 14.77 58.37
N LYS A 592 30.80 15.24 58.65
CA LYS A 592 31.93 14.41 59.10
C LYS A 592 31.98 14.18 60.62
N ASP A 593 30.92 14.49 61.37
CA ASP A 593 30.91 14.37 62.84
C ASP A 593 30.64 12.91 63.27
N PRO A 594 31.60 12.23 63.93
CA PRO A 594 31.44 10.83 64.32
C PRO A 594 30.27 10.57 65.28
N LYS A 595 29.77 11.59 65.99
CA LYS A 595 28.65 11.43 66.95
C LYS A 595 27.27 11.36 66.30
N LYS A 596 27.14 11.68 65.01
CA LYS A 596 25.88 11.65 64.26
C LYS A 596 25.77 10.49 63.25
N GLN A 597 26.80 9.64 63.15
CA GLN A 597 26.90 8.56 62.16
C GLN A 597 26.24 7.24 62.58
N MET A 598 25.87 7.07 63.85
CA MET A 598 25.16 5.89 64.34
C MET A 598 23.66 6.20 64.44
N LEU A 599 22.96 6.14 63.31
CA LEU A 599 21.51 6.01 63.28
C LEU A 599 21.19 4.56 62.92
N ASP A 600 20.42 3.90 63.79
CA ASP A 600 19.98 2.52 63.64
C ASP A 600 19.43 2.29 62.22
N GLU A 601 20.07 1.40 61.45
CA GLU A 601 19.48 0.83 60.23
C GLU A 601 18.28 -0.02 60.64
N LYS A 602 17.12 0.60 60.79
CA LYS A 602 15.86 -0.12 60.65
C LYS A 602 15.60 -0.26 59.15
N GLU A 603 15.61 -1.49 58.66
CA GLU A 603 15.04 -1.80 57.35
C GLU A 603 13.58 -1.34 57.36
N GLU A 604 13.29 -0.20 56.74
CA GLU A 604 11.93 0.22 56.46
C GLU A 604 11.44 -0.54 55.22
N GLU A 605 10.37 -1.33 55.37
CA GLU A 605 9.69 -1.93 54.22
C GLU A 605 8.99 -0.82 53.41
N GLY A 606 9.58 -0.43 52.28
CA GLY A 606 9.02 0.54 51.32
C GLY A 606 10.06 1.45 50.69
N MET A 607 9.65 2.33 49.75
CA MET A 607 10.50 3.44 49.33
C MET A 607 10.59 4.43 50.51
N GLY A 608 11.75 4.48 51.17
CA GLY A 608 12.03 5.44 52.23
C GLY A 608 11.94 6.91 51.77
N ALA A 609 11.99 7.85 52.72
CA ALA A 609 11.90 9.28 52.40
C ALA A 609 13.13 9.79 51.63
N ALA A 610 12.89 10.57 50.57
CA ALA A 610 13.98 11.20 49.79
C ALA A 610 14.66 12.31 50.62
N THR A 611 15.89 12.05 51.08
CA THR A 611 16.68 13.01 51.89
C THR A 611 17.79 13.71 51.12
N ILE A 612 18.01 13.37 49.85
CA ILE A 612 19.04 13.95 48.99
C ILE A 612 18.37 14.58 47.77
N GLN A 613 18.57 15.89 47.59
CA GLN A 613 18.07 16.66 46.46
C GLN A 613 19.22 17.05 45.54
N TYR A 614 19.07 16.76 44.23
CA TYR A 614 20.06 17.10 43.22
C TYR A 614 20.35 18.61 43.19
N GLY A 615 21.62 18.98 43.07
CA GLY A 615 22.09 20.38 43.02
C GLY A 615 22.04 21.13 44.35
N GLU A 616 21.36 20.62 45.37
CA GLU A 616 21.12 21.35 46.64
C GLU A 616 21.75 20.68 47.85
N THR A 617 21.82 19.34 47.87
CA THR A 617 22.35 18.59 49.00
C THR A 617 23.85 18.33 48.84
N ASN A 618 24.63 18.82 49.80
CA ASN A 618 26.04 18.46 49.94
C ASN A 618 26.17 17.21 50.82
N ALA A 619 26.85 16.18 50.30
CA ALA A 619 27.15 14.96 51.04
C ALA A 619 28.65 14.69 51.10
N PHE A 620 29.07 14.00 52.16
CA PHE A 620 30.43 13.50 52.32
C PHE A 620 30.42 11.98 52.15
N ILE A 621 31.37 11.45 51.40
CA ILE A 621 31.44 10.00 51.09
C ILE A 621 32.49 9.35 51.99
N GLN A 622 32.09 8.34 52.75
CA GLN A 622 32.98 7.57 53.62
C GLN A 622 32.98 6.10 53.21
N HIS A 623 34.15 5.48 53.15
CA HIS A 623 34.24 4.04 52.90
C HIS A 623 33.81 3.26 54.16
N VAL A 624 32.86 2.35 54.01
CA VAL A 624 32.17 1.69 55.14
C VAL A 624 33.14 0.87 55.99
N LYS A 625 34.05 0.11 55.38
CA LYS A 625 34.97 -0.76 56.14
C LYS A 625 36.16 -0.03 56.75
N THR A 626 36.79 0.87 56.00
CA THR A 626 38.03 1.55 56.43
C THR A 626 37.76 2.84 57.20
N GLN A 627 36.52 3.34 57.14
CA GLN A 627 36.10 4.60 57.76
C GLN A 627 36.88 5.82 57.27
N LEU A 628 37.56 5.71 56.11
CA LEU A 628 38.27 6.80 55.47
C LEU A 628 37.31 7.62 54.62
N TRP A 629 37.48 8.94 54.65
CA TRP A 629 36.75 9.90 53.82
C TRP A 629 37.35 9.99 52.43
N MET A 630 36.51 10.02 51.41
CA MET A 630 36.93 10.37 50.06
C MET A 630 37.34 11.85 50.05
N SER A 631 38.57 12.10 49.64
CA SER A 631 39.26 13.39 49.70
C SER A 631 40.18 13.52 48.47
N TYR A 632 40.93 14.61 48.36
CA TYR A 632 41.91 14.78 47.28
C TYR A 632 43.32 15.07 47.80
N GLN A 633 44.33 14.84 46.96
CA GLN A 633 45.71 15.27 47.15
C GLN A 633 46.14 16.06 45.91
N THR A 634 46.61 17.29 46.10
CA THR A 634 47.07 18.15 45.00
C THR A 634 48.52 17.89 44.65
N SER A 635 48.82 17.75 43.37
CA SER A 635 50.17 17.67 42.81
C SER A 635 50.30 18.60 41.60
N GLU A 636 51.47 19.21 41.42
CA GLU A 636 51.74 20.08 40.27
C GLU A 636 52.29 19.25 39.10
N VAL A 637 51.58 19.24 37.97
CA VAL A 637 51.94 18.45 36.78
C VAL A 637 52.11 19.36 35.58
N THR A 638 53.20 19.18 34.84
CA THR A 638 53.46 19.95 33.62
C THR A 638 52.71 19.32 32.44
N LYS A 639 51.64 19.98 31.96
CA LYS A 639 50.88 19.54 30.77
C LYS A 639 51.33 20.28 29.52
N LYS A 640 51.56 19.54 28.43
CA LYS A 640 52.07 20.05 27.16
C LYS A 640 51.08 21.08 26.59
N GLY A 641 51.53 22.31 26.35
CA GLY A 641 50.70 23.42 25.85
C GLY A 641 49.98 24.26 26.92
N LEU A 642 49.88 23.78 28.17
CA LEU A 642 49.19 24.48 29.29
C LEU A 642 50.13 24.89 30.43
N GLY A 643 51.38 24.43 30.44
CA GLY A 643 52.35 24.75 31.49
C GLY A 643 52.16 23.90 32.75
N LYS A 644 52.52 24.45 33.91
CA LYS A 644 52.30 23.80 35.21
C LYS A 644 50.85 23.93 35.61
N VAL A 645 50.16 22.81 35.80
CA VAL A 645 48.75 22.73 36.19
C VAL A 645 48.63 21.98 37.50
N GLU A 646 47.80 22.49 38.41
CA GLU A 646 47.44 21.76 39.63
C GLU A 646 46.49 20.61 39.29
N GLU A 647 46.88 19.39 39.63
CA GLU A 647 46.08 18.19 39.45
C GLU A 647 45.68 17.64 40.83
N LYS A 648 44.38 17.48 41.06
CA LYS A 648 43.83 16.91 42.30
C LYS A 648 43.55 15.42 42.08
N LYS A 649 44.30 14.55 42.74
CA LYS A 649 44.09 13.09 42.72
C LYS A 649 43.16 12.69 43.85
N ALA A 650 42.12 11.90 43.56
CA ALA A 650 41.25 11.33 44.59
C ALA A 650 42.03 10.36 45.50
N VAL A 651 41.88 10.50 46.80
CA VAL A 651 42.52 9.70 47.86
C VAL A 651 41.54 9.46 49.01
N ALA A 652 41.81 8.48 49.85
CA ALA A 652 41.02 8.24 51.06
C ALA A 652 41.82 8.68 52.30
N LEU A 653 41.32 9.64 53.08
CA LEU A 653 41.99 10.20 54.25
C LEU A 653 41.17 9.98 55.52
N LYS A 654 41.85 9.88 56.67
CA LYS A 654 41.19 9.62 57.95
C LYS A 654 40.27 10.76 58.40
N ASP A 655 40.69 12.00 58.19
CA ASP A 655 39.91 13.19 58.56
C ASP A 655 39.31 13.88 57.30
N GLY A 656 39.94 13.70 56.14
CA GLY A 656 39.61 14.39 54.88
C GLY A 656 39.71 15.92 54.99
N HIS A 657 39.52 16.64 53.88
CA HIS A 657 39.43 18.09 53.88
C HIS A 657 38.01 18.59 54.17
N MET A 658 37.88 19.80 54.71
CA MET A 658 36.57 20.36 55.09
C MET A 658 35.67 20.66 53.87
N ASP A 659 36.26 20.77 52.69
CA ASP A 659 35.63 21.05 51.40
C ASP A 659 35.42 19.78 50.54
N ASP A 660 35.55 18.58 51.11
CA ASP A 660 35.26 17.29 50.43
C ASP A 660 33.76 17.04 50.16
N CYS A 661 32.94 18.09 50.07
CA CYS A 661 31.52 17.92 49.81
C CYS A 661 31.26 17.60 48.33
N TYR A 662 30.41 16.61 48.10
CA TYR A 662 29.90 16.22 46.79
C TYR A 662 28.47 16.72 46.64
N THR A 663 28.21 17.42 45.54
CA THR A 663 26.86 17.77 45.09
C THR A 663 26.50 16.86 43.93
N PHE A 664 25.35 16.21 44.00
CA PHE A 664 24.90 15.30 42.94
C PHE A 664 24.05 16.03 41.93
N PHE A 665 24.28 15.74 40.65
CA PHE A 665 23.42 16.20 39.55
C PHE A 665 22.88 14.98 38.82
N MET A 666 21.63 15.07 38.38
CA MET A 666 21.08 14.05 37.49
C MET A 666 21.72 14.24 36.11
N ALA A 667 22.44 13.22 35.65
CA ALA A 667 22.97 13.20 34.29
C ALA A 667 21.80 13.21 33.30
N LEU A 668 22.01 13.83 32.13
CA LEU A 668 21.03 13.75 31.06
C LEU A 668 20.88 12.28 30.62
N GLU A 669 19.68 11.88 30.24
CA GLU A 669 19.39 10.48 29.91
C GLU A 669 20.32 9.96 28.79
N GLU A 670 20.59 10.79 27.79
CA GLU A 670 21.50 10.50 26.66
C GLU A 670 22.96 10.34 27.09
N GLU A 671 23.45 11.11 28.07
CA GLU A 671 24.80 10.98 28.62
C GLU A 671 24.94 9.64 29.36
N SER A 672 23.92 9.28 30.15
CA SER A 672 23.90 8.01 30.89
C SER A 672 23.85 6.78 29.98
N LYS A 673 23.13 6.89 28.84
CA LYS A 673 23.08 5.86 27.80
C LYS A 673 24.44 5.76 27.12
N SER A 674 24.99 6.88 26.68
CA SER A 674 26.30 6.94 26.01
C SER A 674 27.42 6.38 26.88
N ALA A 675 27.48 6.70 28.17
CA ALA A 675 28.47 6.17 29.10
C ALA A 675 28.44 4.63 29.21
N ARG A 676 27.24 4.02 29.18
CA ARG A 676 27.10 2.55 29.19
C ARG A 676 27.59 1.93 27.89
N VAL A 677 27.27 2.54 26.75
CA VAL A 677 27.74 2.09 25.43
C VAL A 677 29.25 2.22 25.32
N ILE A 678 29.84 3.36 25.75
CA ILE A 678 31.30 3.58 25.81
C ILE A 678 31.96 2.51 26.66
N ARG A 679 31.44 2.20 27.86
CA ARG A 679 32.01 1.15 28.72
C ARG A 679 32.01 -0.23 28.04
N LYS A 680 30.89 -0.61 27.39
CA LYS A 680 30.79 -1.87 26.65
C LYS A 680 31.81 -1.88 25.50
N CYS A 681 31.83 -0.81 24.70
CA CYS A 681 32.73 -0.64 23.57
C CYS A 681 34.21 -0.75 24.00
N SER A 682 34.65 0.08 24.95
CA SER A 682 36.01 0.08 25.48
C SER A 682 36.39 -1.28 26.08
N SER A 683 35.48 -1.99 26.75
CA SER A 683 35.78 -3.32 27.30
C SER A 683 36.05 -4.35 26.21
N VAL A 684 35.21 -4.38 25.16
CA VAL A 684 35.32 -5.34 24.06
C VAL A 684 36.53 -5.01 23.19
N LEU A 685 36.70 -3.75 22.78
CA LEU A 685 37.83 -3.32 21.96
C LEU A 685 39.17 -3.51 22.67
N ASN A 686 39.29 -3.21 23.97
CA ASN A 686 40.53 -3.46 24.70
C ASN A 686 40.86 -4.95 24.81
N ARG A 687 39.84 -5.82 24.99
CA ARG A 687 40.06 -7.27 24.97
C ARG A 687 40.50 -7.73 23.59
N PHE A 688 39.88 -7.19 22.56
CA PHE A 688 40.19 -7.51 21.18
C PHE A 688 41.61 -7.09 20.79
N LEU A 689 42.00 -5.85 21.09
CA LEU A 689 43.34 -5.32 20.86
C LEU A 689 44.42 -6.16 21.56
N LYS A 690 44.18 -6.57 22.81
CA LYS A 690 45.09 -7.48 23.53
C LYS A 690 45.18 -8.86 22.86
N GLY A 691 44.06 -9.37 22.38
CA GLY A 691 44.02 -10.61 21.62
C GLY A 691 44.82 -10.52 20.31
N ILE A 692 44.71 -9.42 19.57
CA ILE A 692 45.49 -9.19 18.34
C ILE A 692 46.99 -9.13 18.64
N ASP A 693 47.39 -8.40 19.70
CA ASP A 693 48.79 -8.37 20.14
C ASP A 693 49.31 -9.76 20.50
N ALA A 694 48.48 -10.56 21.18
CA ALA A 694 48.85 -11.92 21.57
C ALA A 694 48.92 -12.86 20.35
N LEU A 695 48.02 -12.72 19.38
CA LEU A 695 48.06 -13.45 18.11
C LEU A 695 49.33 -13.12 17.32
N GLN A 696 49.75 -11.86 17.29
CA GLN A 696 50.97 -11.43 16.61
C GLN A 696 52.25 -12.00 17.25
N ASN A 697 52.29 -12.08 18.59
CA ASN A 697 53.50 -12.46 19.33
C ASN A 697 53.60 -13.97 19.66
N GLU A 698 52.46 -14.63 19.88
CA GLU A 698 52.37 -16.01 20.39
C GLU A 698 51.62 -16.97 19.44
N GLY A 699 51.00 -16.43 18.37
CA GLY A 699 50.22 -17.20 17.40
C GLY A 699 48.87 -17.69 17.93
N HIS A 700 48.19 -18.54 17.14
CA HIS A 700 46.81 -18.98 17.39
C HIS A 700 46.59 -19.76 18.70
N HIS A 701 47.68 -20.17 19.38
CA HIS A 701 47.62 -20.92 20.64
C HIS A 701 47.59 -20.02 21.88
N SER A 702 47.59 -18.70 21.71
CA SER A 702 47.54 -17.77 22.83
C SER A 702 46.23 -17.86 23.60
N ALA A 703 46.33 -17.91 24.93
CA ALA A 703 45.18 -17.90 25.82
C ALA A 703 44.38 -16.58 25.75
N ASP A 704 45.02 -15.48 25.39
CA ASP A 704 44.36 -14.18 25.26
C ASP A 704 43.65 -14.02 23.89
N TRP A 705 44.17 -14.64 22.82
CA TRP A 705 43.45 -14.76 21.54
C TRP A 705 42.23 -15.68 21.68
N ALA A 706 42.35 -16.81 22.37
CA ALA A 706 41.24 -17.74 22.61
C ALA A 706 40.08 -17.15 23.43
N ARG A 707 40.28 -15.99 24.08
CA ARG A 707 39.26 -15.24 24.83
C ARG A 707 38.56 -14.17 24.01
N VAL A 708 38.98 -13.95 22.77
CA VAL A 708 38.32 -13.04 21.84
C VAL A 708 37.14 -13.76 21.22
N ASP A 709 35.95 -13.18 21.35
CA ASP A 709 34.76 -13.59 20.63
C ASP A 709 34.54 -12.62 19.45
N LEU A 710 34.82 -13.09 18.24
CA LEU A 710 34.67 -12.27 17.03
C LEU A 710 33.21 -11.94 16.72
N ASN A 711 32.26 -12.78 17.13
CA ASN A 711 30.83 -12.48 16.99
C ASN A 711 30.41 -11.35 17.95
N GLU A 712 30.97 -11.31 19.16
CA GLU A 712 30.76 -10.20 20.10
C GLU A 712 31.30 -8.88 19.53
N VAL A 713 32.46 -8.93 18.86
CA VAL A 713 33.06 -7.77 18.18
C VAL A 713 32.22 -7.32 16.99
N LEU A 714 31.83 -8.22 16.09
CA LEU A 714 30.96 -7.91 14.94
C LEU A 714 29.66 -7.28 15.40
N LYS A 715 28.99 -7.90 16.37
CA LYS A 715 27.71 -7.41 16.87
C LYS A 715 27.83 -6.04 17.51
N LEU A 716 28.91 -5.78 18.25
CA LEU A 716 29.19 -4.46 18.79
C LEU A 716 29.36 -3.42 17.66
N MET A 717 30.05 -3.75 16.58
CA MET A 717 30.25 -2.80 15.48
C MET A 717 28.95 -2.46 14.76
N GLU A 718 28.10 -3.44 14.49
CA GLU A 718 26.75 -3.22 13.93
C GLU A 718 25.93 -2.28 14.82
N ASP A 719 25.86 -2.60 16.12
CA ASP A 719 25.10 -1.82 17.10
C ASP A 719 25.63 -0.37 17.17
N LEU A 720 26.95 -0.17 17.04
CA LEU A 720 27.56 1.16 17.04
C LEU A 720 27.31 1.94 15.74
N ILE A 721 27.33 1.27 14.58
CA ILE A 721 27.00 1.90 13.29
C ILE A 721 25.56 2.39 13.30
N GLU A 722 24.62 1.57 13.81
CA GLU A 722 23.22 1.96 14.00
C GLU A 722 23.10 3.10 15.02
N TYR A 723 23.84 3.04 16.13
CA TYR A 723 23.85 4.07 17.19
C TYR A 723 24.28 5.47 16.69
N PHE A 724 25.15 5.51 15.67
CA PHE A 724 25.62 6.73 15.00
C PHE A 724 24.95 7.00 13.65
N SER A 725 23.83 6.33 13.36
CA SER A 725 23.07 6.55 12.13
C SER A 725 22.58 8.00 12.00
N GLN A 726 22.56 8.49 10.76
CA GLN A 726 22.12 9.84 10.45
C GLN A 726 20.58 9.92 10.47
N PRO A 727 19.98 11.05 10.88
CA PRO A 727 18.53 11.26 10.76
C PRO A 727 18.07 11.16 9.30
N SER A 728 16.90 10.56 9.07
CA SER A 728 16.31 10.41 7.72
C SER A 728 15.91 11.77 7.12
N ASP A 729 15.91 11.86 5.79
CA ASP A 729 15.50 13.07 5.07
C ASP A 729 13.99 13.31 5.07
N GLU A 730 13.18 12.31 5.45
CA GLU A 730 11.71 12.35 5.49
C GLU A 730 11.13 12.93 6.80
N GLN A 731 11.98 13.28 7.77
CA GLN A 731 11.57 13.74 9.10
C GLN A 731 11.32 15.25 9.15
N ASP A 732 10.41 15.68 10.04
CA ASP A 732 10.14 17.09 10.28
C ASP A 732 11.40 17.85 10.75
N PHE A 733 11.47 19.14 10.43
CA PHE A 733 12.65 19.97 10.66
C PHE A 733 13.06 20.05 12.14
N GLU A 734 12.11 20.16 13.07
CA GLU A 734 12.43 20.27 14.51
C GLU A 734 12.94 18.94 15.09
N GLU A 735 12.34 17.82 14.68
CA GLU A 735 12.78 16.48 15.08
C GLU A 735 14.17 16.17 14.52
N LYS A 736 14.40 16.51 13.25
CA LYS A 736 15.69 16.36 12.57
C LYS A 736 16.77 17.17 13.29
N GLN A 737 16.49 18.42 13.66
CA GLN A 737 17.44 19.27 14.39
C GLN A 737 17.77 18.71 15.79
N THR A 738 16.78 18.17 16.50
CA THR A 738 16.96 17.57 17.82
C THR A 738 17.81 16.31 17.75
N ARG A 739 17.55 15.42 16.77
CA ARG A 739 18.36 14.21 16.54
C ARG A 739 19.79 14.54 16.13
N PHE A 740 20.02 15.57 15.32
CA PHE A 740 21.38 16.02 14.99
C PHE A 740 22.17 16.51 16.21
N ARG A 741 21.53 17.23 17.13
CA ARG A 741 22.16 17.66 18.39
C ARG A 741 22.53 16.46 19.26
N ALA A 742 21.63 15.50 19.40
CA ALA A 742 21.89 14.27 20.15
C ALA A 742 23.03 13.44 19.53
N LEU A 743 23.03 13.27 18.20
CA LEU A 743 24.10 12.58 17.47
C LEU A 743 25.45 13.24 17.70
N ARG A 744 25.53 14.57 17.58
CA ARG A 744 26.77 15.32 17.84
C ARG A 744 27.26 15.12 19.27
N SER A 745 26.37 15.22 20.25
CA SER A 745 26.72 15.00 21.66
C SER A 745 27.30 13.60 21.92
N ARG A 746 26.74 12.55 21.31
CA ARG A 746 27.30 11.19 21.40
C ARG A 746 28.68 11.10 20.77
N GLN A 747 28.86 11.68 19.58
CA GLN A 747 30.14 11.70 18.86
C GLN A 747 31.23 12.42 19.67
N ASP A 748 30.89 13.54 20.33
CA ASP A 748 31.80 14.30 21.18
C ASP A 748 32.20 13.49 22.43
N LEU A 749 31.25 12.85 23.12
CA LEU A 749 31.53 12.02 24.29
C LEU A 749 32.45 10.83 23.97
N PHE A 750 32.23 10.14 22.86
CA PHE A 750 33.10 9.05 22.42
C PHE A 750 34.51 9.55 22.06
N GLN A 751 34.62 10.77 21.56
CA GLN A 751 35.89 11.40 21.27
C GLN A 751 36.64 11.78 22.55
N GLU A 752 35.96 12.39 23.52
CA GLU A 752 36.52 12.80 24.81
C GLU A 752 37.04 11.61 25.63
N GLU A 753 36.31 10.49 25.61
CA GLU A 753 36.73 9.22 26.23
C GLU A 753 37.79 8.46 25.42
N GLY A 754 38.24 9.00 24.28
CA GLY A 754 39.32 8.44 23.47
C GLY A 754 38.95 7.19 22.66
N VAL A 755 37.65 6.88 22.52
CA VAL A 755 37.18 5.69 21.80
C VAL A 755 37.50 5.79 20.30
N LEU A 756 37.40 6.97 19.69
CA LEU A 756 37.79 7.14 18.28
C LEU A 756 39.27 6.79 18.06
N ASN A 757 40.16 7.22 18.96
CA ASN A 757 41.58 6.88 18.87
C ASN A 757 41.81 5.37 19.03
N MET A 758 41.06 4.71 19.93
CA MET A 758 41.12 3.26 20.10
C MET A 758 40.68 2.50 18.83
N ILE A 759 39.65 3.00 18.14
CA ILE A 759 39.20 2.44 16.85
C ILE A 759 40.27 2.63 15.78
N LEU A 760 40.88 3.82 15.69
CA LEU A 760 41.96 4.09 14.74
C LEU A 760 43.20 3.22 15.01
N ASP A 761 43.59 3.06 16.28
CA ASP A 761 44.68 2.16 16.68
C ASP A 761 44.36 0.70 16.34
N THR A 762 43.08 0.29 16.43
CA THR A 762 42.63 -1.04 16.00
C THR A 762 42.81 -1.23 14.50
N ILE A 763 42.38 -0.26 13.69
CA ILE A 763 42.58 -0.28 12.23
C ILE A 763 44.08 -0.38 11.87
N ASP A 764 44.94 0.35 12.58
CA ASP A 764 46.38 0.30 12.35
C ASP A 764 46.98 -1.07 12.64
N LYS A 765 46.53 -1.75 13.70
CA LYS A 765 46.96 -3.12 14.02
C LYS A 765 46.41 -4.14 13.03
N PHE A 766 45.16 -3.98 12.58
CA PHE A 766 44.55 -4.83 11.55
C PHE A 766 45.40 -4.85 10.28
N SER A 767 45.72 -3.65 9.80
CA SER A 767 46.55 -3.46 8.62
C SER A 767 47.97 -4.01 8.76
N GLN A 768 48.53 -4.05 9.97
CA GLN A 768 49.86 -4.64 10.23
C GLN A 768 49.81 -6.17 10.18
N MET A 769 48.71 -6.77 10.66
CA MET A 769 48.49 -8.22 10.62
C MET A 769 48.23 -8.72 9.19
N GLU A 770 47.44 -8.00 8.40
CA GLU A 770 47.18 -8.32 6.98
C GLU A 770 48.44 -8.28 6.11
N ALA A 771 49.45 -7.51 6.52
CA ALA A 771 50.75 -7.44 5.83
C ALA A 771 51.66 -8.65 6.11
N LEU A 772 51.28 -9.55 7.02
CA LEU A 772 52.06 -10.75 7.32
C LEU A 772 51.97 -11.78 6.17
N PRO A 773 53.10 -12.42 5.78
CA PRO A 773 53.07 -13.52 4.83
C PRO A 773 52.22 -14.69 5.38
N ASP A 774 51.29 -15.21 4.58
CA ASP A 774 50.41 -16.34 4.94
C ASP A 774 49.46 -16.06 6.13
N PHE A 775 48.96 -14.83 6.24
CA PHE A 775 47.98 -14.45 7.26
C PHE A 775 46.70 -15.31 7.23
N ALA A 776 46.15 -15.59 6.04
CA ALA A 776 44.99 -16.46 5.88
C ALA A 776 45.21 -17.89 6.42
N GLY A 777 46.42 -18.43 6.26
CA GLY A 777 46.82 -19.71 6.84
C GLY A 777 47.01 -19.66 8.36
N LEU A 778 47.37 -18.49 8.92
CA LEU A 778 47.60 -18.29 10.35
C LEU A 778 46.31 -18.27 11.19
N ILE A 779 45.23 -17.72 10.65
CA ILE A 779 43.95 -17.55 11.37
C ILE A 779 42.83 -18.50 10.93
N GLY A 780 42.98 -19.15 9.78
CA GLY A 780 41.97 -20.03 9.19
C GLY A 780 40.91 -19.26 8.38
N GLU A 781 40.30 -19.95 7.40
CA GLU A 781 39.38 -19.32 6.42
C GLU A 781 38.13 -18.67 7.06
N GLU A 782 37.51 -19.31 8.05
CA GLU A 782 36.32 -18.79 8.74
C GLU A 782 36.64 -17.50 9.51
N THR A 783 37.75 -17.50 10.26
CA THR A 783 38.25 -16.33 10.98
C THR A 783 38.65 -15.21 10.01
N HIS A 784 39.21 -15.56 8.84
CA HIS A 784 39.60 -14.61 7.81
C HIS A 784 38.39 -13.88 7.22
N MET A 785 37.28 -14.58 6.96
CA MET A 785 36.04 -13.93 6.52
C MET A 785 35.50 -12.94 7.56
N MET A 786 35.45 -13.35 8.84
CA MET A 786 35.02 -12.45 9.92
C MET A 786 35.99 -11.27 10.10
N TRP A 787 37.28 -11.47 9.83
CA TRP A 787 38.29 -10.42 9.90
C TRP A 787 38.06 -9.33 8.84
N GLU A 788 37.77 -9.71 7.59
CA GLU A 788 37.43 -8.78 6.49
C GLU A 788 36.15 -7.98 6.80
N GLU A 789 35.15 -8.63 7.40
CA GLU A 789 33.90 -7.99 7.81
C GLU A 789 34.13 -6.97 8.94
N ILE A 790 34.91 -7.34 9.97
CA ILE A 790 35.27 -6.42 11.06
C ILE A 790 36.08 -5.23 10.51
N ALA A 791 37.01 -5.45 9.59
CA ALA A 791 37.77 -4.38 8.94
C ALA A 791 36.83 -3.38 8.24
N THR A 792 35.85 -3.89 7.49
CA THR A 792 34.84 -3.07 6.81
C THR A 792 34.03 -2.24 7.81
N TYR A 793 33.53 -2.86 8.89
CA TYR A 793 32.75 -2.17 9.91
C TYR A 793 33.56 -1.12 10.69
N LEU A 794 34.86 -1.34 10.94
CA LEU A 794 35.74 -0.34 11.55
C LEU A 794 35.79 0.95 10.71
N TYR A 795 35.89 0.84 9.38
CA TYR A 795 35.88 2.00 8.49
C TYR A 795 34.51 2.71 8.45
N LEU A 796 33.41 1.94 8.42
CA LEU A 796 32.06 2.50 8.50
C LEU A 796 31.81 3.25 9.81
N LEU A 797 32.30 2.70 10.92
CA LEU A 797 32.16 3.32 12.23
C LEU A 797 32.94 4.63 12.32
N VAL A 798 34.18 4.68 11.79
CA VAL A 798 34.95 5.94 11.69
C VAL A 798 34.16 6.95 10.85
N ALA A 799 33.59 6.54 9.71
CA ALA A 799 32.76 7.41 8.86
C ALA A 799 31.56 7.98 9.63
N ALA A 800 30.84 7.14 10.37
CA ALA A 800 29.68 7.53 11.16
C ALA A 800 30.05 8.49 12.31
N MET A 801 31.23 8.32 12.93
CA MET A 801 31.70 9.16 14.03
C MET A 801 32.21 10.55 13.59
N ILE A 802 32.66 10.71 12.33
CA ILE A 802 33.14 12.00 11.80
C ILE A 802 32.06 12.76 11.03
N LYS A 803 31.10 12.06 10.39
CA LYS A 803 30.09 12.68 9.53
C LYS A 803 29.25 13.70 10.29
N GLY A 804 29.30 14.96 9.84
CA GLY A 804 28.56 16.09 10.44
C GLY A 804 29.16 16.66 11.73
N ASN A 805 30.35 16.20 12.14
CA ASN A 805 31.04 16.67 13.34
C ASN A 805 32.38 17.34 12.99
N HIS A 806 32.40 18.68 13.02
CA HIS A 806 33.59 19.47 12.70
C HIS A 806 34.77 19.21 13.65
N TYR A 807 34.52 18.92 14.93
CA TYR A 807 35.58 18.67 15.91
C TYR A 807 36.31 17.36 15.63
N ASN A 808 35.55 16.28 15.37
CA ASN A 808 36.12 14.99 15.00
C ASN A 808 36.82 15.06 13.64
N CYS A 809 36.24 15.75 12.66
CA CYS A 809 36.86 15.99 11.36
C CYS A 809 38.21 16.71 11.48
N ALA A 810 38.32 17.75 12.32
CA ALA A 810 39.54 18.55 12.45
C ALA A 810 40.77 17.72 12.89
N GLN A 811 40.57 16.58 13.56
CA GLN A 811 41.67 15.68 13.95
C GLN A 811 42.34 15.00 12.75
N PHE A 812 41.60 14.87 11.65
CA PHE A 812 42.12 14.32 10.40
C PHE A 812 42.77 15.37 9.51
N ALA A 813 42.70 16.68 9.84
CA ALA A 813 43.27 17.76 9.03
C ALA A 813 44.80 17.92 9.17
N ALA A 814 45.44 17.25 10.12
CA ALA A 814 46.90 17.23 10.23
C ALA A 814 47.51 16.40 9.09
N ALA A 815 48.59 16.89 8.46
CA ALA A 815 49.22 16.27 7.29
C ALA A 815 49.48 14.75 7.46
N GLN A 816 49.94 14.33 8.64
CA GLN A 816 50.20 12.92 8.94
C GLN A 816 48.94 12.03 8.94
N ARG A 817 47.78 12.56 9.36
CA ARG A 817 46.50 11.82 9.41
C ARG A 817 45.79 11.82 8.04
N LEU A 818 45.98 12.87 7.23
CA LEU A 818 45.55 12.89 5.82
C LEU A 818 46.36 11.87 4.99
N ASP A 819 47.68 11.87 5.13
CA ASP A 819 48.56 10.92 4.44
C ASP A 819 48.22 9.47 4.83
N TRP A 820 47.92 9.23 6.12
CA TRP A 820 47.41 7.96 6.63
C TRP A 820 46.11 7.52 5.94
N LEU A 821 45.15 8.44 5.79
CA LEU A 821 43.86 8.17 5.15
C LEU A 821 44.01 7.87 3.65
N PHE A 822 44.81 8.68 2.93
CA PHE A 822 45.07 8.51 1.50
C PHE A 822 45.88 7.24 1.18
N GLY A 823 46.82 6.87 2.04
CA GLY A 823 47.57 5.61 1.91
C GLY A 823 46.68 4.37 1.98
N ARG A 824 45.55 4.42 2.70
CA ARG A 824 44.60 3.30 2.85
C ARG A 824 43.55 3.24 1.74
N LEU A 825 43.22 4.38 1.11
CA LEU A 825 42.38 4.47 -0.10
C LEU A 825 43.07 3.92 -1.36
N SER A 826 44.39 3.71 -1.30
CA SER A 826 45.23 3.29 -2.44
C SER A 826 45.39 1.76 -2.56
N ASN A 827 44.82 0.97 -1.65
CA ASN A 827 44.96 -0.48 -1.60
C ASN A 827 43.78 -1.16 -2.35
N PRO A 828 44.01 -1.92 -3.45
CA PRO A 828 42.91 -2.42 -4.30
C PRO A 828 42.02 -3.50 -3.67
N GLN A 829 42.48 -4.20 -2.62
CA GLN A 829 41.66 -5.21 -1.92
C GLN A 829 40.56 -4.61 -1.02
N SER A 830 40.67 -3.33 -0.62
CA SER A 830 39.62 -2.63 0.14
C SER A 830 38.55 -1.96 -0.75
N ALA A 831 38.68 -2.07 -2.08
CA ALA A 831 37.82 -1.35 -3.03
C ALA A 831 36.57 -2.14 -3.48
N GLU A 832 36.52 -3.47 -3.31
CA GLU A 832 35.41 -4.29 -3.83
C GLU A 832 34.19 -4.38 -2.88
N GLY A 833 34.34 -4.11 -1.58
CA GLY A 833 33.24 -4.17 -0.59
C GLY A 833 32.56 -2.82 -0.28
N MET A 834 32.85 -1.77 -1.03
CA MET A 834 32.83 -0.42 -0.47
C MET A 834 31.94 0.55 -1.27
N GLU A 835 30.64 0.25 -1.38
CA GLU A 835 29.63 1.21 -1.84
C GLU A 835 29.55 2.44 -0.89
N SER A 836 29.93 2.22 0.37
CA SER A 836 30.15 3.24 1.40
C SER A 836 31.44 4.06 1.22
N SER A 837 32.35 3.70 0.30
CA SER A 837 33.48 4.56 -0.08
C SER A 837 33.01 5.90 -0.60
N ARG A 838 31.84 5.96 -1.26
CA ARG A 838 31.26 7.25 -1.71
C ARG A 838 30.88 8.15 -0.53
N GLN A 839 30.50 7.57 0.62
CA GLN A 839 30.19 8.34 1.83
C GLN A 839 31.44 8.77 2.60
N LEU A 840 32.47 7.93 2.65
CA LEU A 840 33.79 8.32 3.15
C LEU A 840 34.42 9.40 2.24
N PHE A 841 34.34 9.23 0.92
CA PHE A 841 34.72 10.25 -0.07
C PHE A 841 33.93 11.54 0.10
N ALA A 842 32.61 11.48 0.31
CA ALA A 842 31.79 12.67 0.53
C ALA A 842 32.16 13.39 1.84
N GLY A 843 32.49 12.64 2.91
CA GLY A 843 33.00 13.21 4.17
C GLY A 843 34.39 13.83 4.04
N ILE A 844 35.29 13.21 3.26
CA ILE A 844 36.64 13.71 2.94
C ILE A 844 36.56 14.95 2.01
N PHE A 845 35.63 14.94 1.05
CA PHE A 845 35.35 16.10 0.19
C PHE A 845 34.81 17.27 1.02
N PHE A 846 33.98 16.99 2.04
CA PHE A 846 33.50 18.00 3.00
C PHE A 846 34.63 18.57 3.87
N LEU A 847 35.60 17.73 4.27
CA LEU A 847 36.83 18.10 4.97
C LEU A 847 37.75 19.01 4.13
N PHE A 848 37.68 18.93 2.79
CA PHE A 848 38.39 19.81 1.86
C PHE A 848 37.60 21.08 1.50
N CYS A 849 36.28 21.09 1.68
CA CYS A 849 35.40 22.23 1.37
C CYS A 849 35.09 23.15 2.56
N CYS A 850 35.28 22.69 3.81
CA CYS A 850 35.34 23.51 5.01
C CYS A 850 36.78 23.96 5.28
#